data_AF-A0A3P1W797-F1
#
_entry.id   AF-A0A3P1W797-F1
#
_cell.length_a   1.000
_cell.length_b   1.000
_cell.length_c   1.000
_cell.angle_alpha   90.00
_cell.angle_beta   90.00
_cell.angle_gamma   90.00
#
_symmetry.space_group_name_H-M   'P 1'
#
loop_
_entity.id
_entity.type
_entity.pdbx_description
1 polymer ?
#
loop_
_entity_poly.entity_id
_entity_poly.type
_entity_poly.pdbx_seq_one_letter_code
_entity_poly.pdbx_strand_id
1 'polypeptide(L)'
;MHQPLPYGQFDGGEALSPEDVAAVNRHMKQIANFQAISDVDSVRMVRALPSGASLVVLDMGGIRKAIVSPPPKVGATVEHEGPGTVHVRVPMLFSGVVKTPVVEPSSAPRLALTATCQRRLNAYGEGAAASQVSLHRFAIEYGPLHQEFKPPNARKLYTQYGQLLPGWFSGRMAALVQIAGGYGRHDFERLPQSRLERVTMELPDEVTKAIAQQLKMADSSRGGPGPLLPGCQGWPVPSGEIQFDYKFKQTHGVSFGADGWPWLVRVSPAGVYAMPLPLVPATTTPAFREYVESASDTELQWILDVFKGMPSGEGFPSEPQAFEAWRRAGVIIKVCDAGDFYKNSGYSTAMGWSFSDSGRQAVNTCWGWGSDGIQRGRTFMLSVRLGALKDGGRMDFNEIEMPADPIQAGRLKGYLRRMSQRLGNSSKGRAIRYKLCRADARELLARANNAQPDMAEEVDYWDAIEAQPIAACSGGIRKTAEGIVWAPGKPKSHPQIKFPEPMSKPKGCLSHDFGRLKGYPPPRKAPRCDTIMHAYFIGDDLKVCKYFRDDRTWKQEEENNFDECMQVGSWRQVITQSSTSLMGHFYTSDFDERKAAAETTKVTEIVGKDLGYDSVPNFEFDHPLCMYGTIWRNRYFQHDTHTEVSDGYGLAVALCVPFLARHSVLHAFKEWTSGGRITDSRAFYYTTDPNTYRYFTYDFAFAWVGGDGRGNMAYAPNVSPFPKNGNPVWVVGYNYKPSACSDFADQGDWMGGLPQDVTWLVHPDANVWMYRGGGGPPKVKTFSRTKQRESEEKGALRISLDPLPQAIHKEVPRKGYFEMSPTEHGDVFYVDAARCHAGRTRYSSCSEQDPDSPGARKRWGFSRHANPKQIPRFIGVIHE
;
A
#
# COMPACT_ATOMS: atom_id res chain seq x y z
N MET A 1 78.45 15.06 32.13
CA MET A 1 77.00 15.35 32.06
C MET A 1 76.83 16.85 31.96
N HIS A 2 76.43 17.39 30.81
CA HIS A 2 76.20 18.83 30.66
C HIS A 2 74.95 19.26 31.46
N GLN A 3 75.02 20.44 32.09
CA GLN A 3 73.86 21.13 32.66
C GLN A 3 72.77 21.30 31.59
N PRO A 4 71.48 21.32 31.98
CA PRO A 4 70.39 21.58 31.04
C PRO A 4 70.56 22.98 30.45
N LEU A 5 70.96 23.04 29.19
CA LEU A 5 70.98 24.26 28.40
C LEU A 5 69.53 24.74 28.17
N PRO A 6 69.27 26.05 28.26
CA PRO A 6 67.92 26.60 28.09
C PRO A 6 67.38 26.31 26.69
N TYR A 7 66.08 26.02 26.60
CA TYR A 7 65.36 25.81 25.34
C TYR A 7 64.01 26.53 25.37
N GLY A 8 63.52 26.93 24.20
CA GLY A 8 62.17 27.46 24.06
C GLY A 8 61.15 26.33 24.04
N GLN A 9 60.11 26.42 24.86
CA GLN A 9 59.05 25.43 24.95
C GLN A 9 57.72 26.03 24.47
N PHE A 10 57.01 25.31 23.59
CA PHE A 10 55.71 25.72 23.06
C PHE A 10 54.69 24.60 23.29
N ASP A 11 53.70 24.88 24.16
CA ASP A 11 52.81 23.85 24.74
C ASP A 11 51.36 23.92 24.24
N GLY A 12 51.09 24.67 23.16
CA GLY A 12 49.75 24.75 22.57
C GLY A 12 48.65 25.35 23.47
N GLY A 13 48.99 25.91 24.64
CA GLY A 13 48.08 26.64 25.53
C GLY A 13 47.63 25.91 26.80
N GLU A 14 47.99 24.65 27.01
CA GLU A 14 47.69 23.88 28.25
C GLU A 14 49.00 23.56 29.00
N ALA A 15 48.96 23.55 30.34
CA ALA A 15 50.14 23.24 31.15
C ALA A 15 50.49 21.74 31.09
N LEU A 16 51.74 21.41 30.75
CA LEU A 16 52.20 20.02 30.66
C LEU A 16 52.19 19.32 32.03
N SER A 17 51.93 18.02 32.02
CA SER A 17 52.05 17.19 33.23
C SER A 17 53.52 17.12 33.71
N PRO A 18 53.77 16.93 35.03
CA PRO A 18 55.14 16.80 35.55
C PRO A 18 55.95 15.66 34.88
N GLU A 19 55.28 14.58 34.47
CA GLU A 19 55.91 13.45 33.77
C GLU A 19 56.32 13.82 32.34
N ASP A 20 55.48 14.56 31.63
CA ASP A 20 55.78 15.05 30.28
C ASP A 20 56.92 16.08 30.30
N VAL A 21 56.94 16.99 31.29
CA VAL A 21 58.05 17.94 31.47
C VAL A 21 59.38 17.20 31.69
N ALA A 22 59.37 16.12 32.49
CA ALA A 22 60.56 15.30 32.70
C ALA A 22 61.00 14.56 31.43
N ALA A 23 60.04 14.06 30.64
CA ALA A 23 60.31 13.38 29.37
C ALA A 23 60.86 14.35 28.30
N VAL A 24 60.29 15.55 28.18
CA VAL A 24 60.83 16.62 27.31
C VAL A 24 62.28 16.92 27.69
N ASN A 25 62.56 17.21 28.96
CA ASN A 25 63.91 17.49 29.45
C ASN A 25 64.91 16.37 29.15
N ARG A 26 64.50 15.10 29.29
CA ARG A 26 65.33 13.95 28.95
C ARG A 26 65.67 13.91 27.46
N HIS A 27 64.68 14.13 26.59
CA HIS A 27 64.87 14.13 25.15
C HIS A 27 65.71 15.30 24.63
N MET A 28 65.58 16.48 25.25
CA MET A 28 66.44 17.63 24.97
C MET A 28 67.92 17.32 25.25
N LYS A 29 68.21 16.67 26.38
CA LYS A 29 69.58 16.25 26.72
C LYS A 29 70.11 15.19 25.77
N GLN A 30 69.27 14.25 25.35
CA GLN A 30 69.65 13.20 24.40
C GLN A 30 70.04 13.79 23.05
N ILE A 31 69.28 14.75 22.53
CA ILE A 31 69.62 15.41 21.25
C ILE A 31 70.88 16.23 21.38
N ALA A 32 71.05 17.02 22.45
CA ALA A 32 72.26 17.81 22.63
C ALA A 32 73.51 16.93 22.70
N ASN A 33 73.44 15.78 23.38
CA ASN A 33 74.53 14.81 23.41
C ASN A 33 74.74 14.16 22.03
N PHE A 34 73.66 13.78 21.33
CA PHE A 34 73.75 13.17 20.00
C PHE A 34 74.38 14.13 18.98
N GLN A 35 74.00 15.40 19.00
CA GLN A 35 74.55 16.43 18.12
C GLN A 35 76.05 16.65 18.37
N ALA A 36 76.45 16.73 19.65
CA ALA A 36 77.86 16.90 20.03
C ALA A 36 78.73 15.68 19.69
N ILE A 37 78.17 14.48 19.74
CA ILE A 37 78.89 13.23 19.43
C ILE A 37 78.95 12.98 17.92
N SER A 38 77.91 13.34 17.19
CA SER A 38 77.75 13.00 15.76
C SER A 38 78.21 14.10 14.80
N ASP A 39 78.66 15.25 15.32
CA ASP A 39 79.15 16.42 14.57
C ASP A 39 78.19 16.86 13.44
N VAL A 40 76.90 17.01 13.79
CA VAL A 40 75.84 17.40 12.84
C VAL A 40 75.30 18.79 13.15
N ASP A 41 75.16 19.62 12.12
CA ASP A 41 74.70 21.01 12.25
C ASP A 41 73.22 21.15 12.64
N SER A 42 72.43 20.08 12.46
CA SER A 42 70.99 20.09 12.72
C SER A 42 70.46 18.74 13.16
N VAL A 43 69.61 18.75 14.19
CA VAL A 43 68.93 17.55 14.67
C VAL A 43 67.45 17.83 14.90
N ARG A 44 66.61 16.97 14.33
CA ARG A 44 65.17 16.92 14.59
C ARG A 44 64.79 15.54 15.12
N MET A 45 64.05 15.50 16.22
CA MET A 45 63.52 14.25 16.77
C MET A 45 62.03 14.38 17.05
N VAL A 46 61.28 13.33 16.72
CA VAL A 46 59.85 13.22 17.02
C VAL A 46 59.66 12.02 17.97
N ARG A 47 58.94 12.25 19.09
CA ARG A 47 58.64 11.23 20.11
C ARG A 47 57.23 11.40 20.64
N ALA A 48 56.62 10.32 21.10
CA ALA A 48 55.42 10.38 21.92
C ALA A 48 55.82 10.60 23.38
N LEU A 49 55.09 11.47 24.07
CA LEU A 49 55.20 11.70 25.51
C LEU A 49 54.32 10.72 26.30
N PRO A 50 54.57 10.52 27.61
CA PRO A 50 53.75 9.68 28.48
C PRO A 50 52.23 9.94 28.39
N SER A 51 51.82 11.21 28.21
CA SER A 51 50.41 11.59 28.02
C SER A 51 49.80 11.26 26.65
N GLY A 52 50.59 10.71 25.71
CA GLY A 52 50.17 10.50 24.33
C GLY A 52 50.33 11.72 23.42
N ALA A 53 50.77 12.87 23.95
CA ALA A 53 51.14 14.05 23.18
C ALA A 53 52.35 13.78 22.27
N SER A 54 52.42 14.42 21.10
CA SER A 54 53.59 14.34 20.23
C SER A 54 54.57 15.47 20.54
N LEU A 55 55.81 15.12 20.86
CA LEU A 55 56.93 16.03 21.03
C LEU A 55 57.75 16.08 19.73
N VAL A 56 57.98 17.29 19.24
CA VAL A 56 59.00 17.59 18.22
C VAL A 56 60.09 18.44 18.87
N VAL A 57 61.30 17.89 18.94
CA VAL A 57 62.48 18.65 19.37
C VAL A 57 63.32 19.03 18.15
N LEU A 58 63.74 20.28 18.11
CA LEU A 58 64.58 20.87 17.08
C LEU A 58 65.80 21.54 17.72
N ASP A 59 66.99 21.21 17.23
CA ASP A 59 68.24 21.90 17.54
C ASP A 59 68.95 22.24 16.23
N MET A 60 68.85 23.52 15.81
CA MET A 60 69.39 24.01 14.54
C MET A 60 69.83 25.46 14.66
N GLY A 61 71.05 25.79 14.19
CA GLY A 61 71.50 27.19 14.05
C GLY A 61 71.46 28.00 15.36
N GLY A 62 71.75 27.37 16.50
CA GLY A 62 71.71 28.01 17.83
C GLY A 62 70.30 28.17 18.42
N ILE A 63 69.26 27.72 17.72
CA ILE A 63 67.87 27.74 18.19
C ILE A 63 67.45 26.34 18.62
N ARG A 64 67.13 26.21 19.91
CA ARG A 64 66.69 24.96 20.50
C ARG A 64 65.24 25.05 20.98
N LYS A 65 64.36 24.23 20.41
CA LYS A 65 62.91 24.27 20.66
C LYS A 65 62.32 22.89 20.91
N ALA A 66 61.43 22.82 21.90
CA ALA A 66 60.51 21.71 22.09
C ALA A 66 59.10 22.19 21.74
N ILE A 67 58.50 21.57 20.73
CA ILE A 67 57.10 21.79 20.34
C ILE A 67 56.32 20.58 20.82
N VAL A 68 55.45 20.78 21.80
CA VAL A 68 54.55 19.73 22.27
C VAL A 68 53.19 19.98 21.64
N SER A 69 52.72 19.03 20.83
CA SER A 69 51.36 19.02 20.34
C SER A 69 50.54 18.04 21.18
N PRO A 70 49.43 18.46 21.79
CA PRO A 70 48.58 17.56 22.56
C PRO A 70 48.11 16.37 21.71
N PRO A 71 47.78 15.22 22.33
CA PRO A 71 47.24 14.10 21.57
C PRO A 71 46.01 14.57 20.79
N PRO A 72 45.74 14.03 19.58
CA PRO A 72 44.48 14.28 18.91
C PRO A 72 43.37 13.88 19.89
N LYS A 73 42.56 14.86 20.30
CA LYS A 73 41.41 14.61 21.17
C LYS A 73 40.50 13.63 20.43
N VAL A 74 40.52 12.35 20.82
CA VAL A 74 39.52 11.37 20.35
C VAL A 74 38.19 11.84 20.91
N GLY A 75 37.33 12.34 20.03
CA GLY A 75 36.09 13.00 20.42
C GLY A 75 36.33 14.43 20.89
N ALA A 76 36.98 15.26 20.07
CA ALA A 76 36.76 16.70 20.19
C ALA A 76 35.24 16.94 20.17
N THR A 77 34.69 17.31 21.32
CA THR A 77 33.50 18.13 21.42
C THR A 77 33.83 19.41 20.69
N VAL A 78 33.68 19.39 19.36
CA VAL A 78 33.76 20.57 18.53
C VAL A 78 32.60 21.44 19.00
N GLU A 79 32.93 22.51 19.73
CA GLU A 79 32.02 23.63 19.95
C GLU A 79 31.31 23.92 18.64
N HIS A 80 29.97 23.92 18.68
CA HIS A 80 29.15 24.08 17.48
C HIS A 80 29.62 25.29 16.66
N GLU A 81 30.31 25.05 15.54
CA GLU A 81 30.41 26.03 14.44
C GLU A 81 29.01 26.59 14.22
N GLY A 82 28.88 27.92 14.28
CA GLY A 82 27.63 28.62 14.63
C GLY A 82 26.36 27.94 14.12
N PRO A 83 25.46 27.48 15.00
CA PRO A 83 24.30 26.67 14.60
C PRO A 83 23.46 27.37 13.52
N GLY A 84 23.15 26.66 12.44
CA GLY A 84 22.43 27.20 11.29
C GLY A 84 23.28 27.85 10.19
N THR A 85 24.60 27.64 10.21
CA THR A 85 25.50 27.90 9.08
C THR A 85 25.92 26.60 8.40
N VAL A 86 26.39 26.69 7.16
CA VAL A 86 26.96 25.54 6.44
C VAL A 86 28.18 24.95 7.17
N HIS A 87 28.34 23.64 7.08
CA HIS A 87 29.47 22.92 7.66
C HIS A 87 29.89 21.74 6.78
N VAL A 88 31.15 21.31 6.89
CA VAL A 88 31.70 20.16 6.15
C VAL A 88 31.35 18.80 6.77
N ARG A 89 30.84 18.78 8.00
CA ARG A 89 30.55 17.54 8.73
C ARG A 89 29.45 16.73 8.05
N VAL A 90 29.60 15.40 8.07
CA VAL A 90 28.60 14.44 7.56
C VAL A 90 28.26 13.41 8.65
N PRO A 91 26.98 13.21 8.98
CA PRO A 91 26.59 12.19 9.95
C PRO A 91 26.80 10.79 9.37
N MET A 92 27.08 9.82 10.24
CA MET A 92 27.12 8.42 9.81
C MET A 92 25.70 7.90 9.58
N LEU A 93 25.43 7.38 8.38
CA LEU A 93 24.17 6.70 8.06
C LEU A 93 24.34 5.20 8.25
N PHE A 94 23.52 4.60 9.12
CA PHE A 94 23.40 3.15 9.23
C PHE A 94 22.27 2.65 8.34
N SER A 95 22.58 1.67 7.50
CA SER A 95 21.60 1.00 6.64
C SER A 95 21.44 -0.45 7.05
N GLY A 96 20.20 -0.92 7.18
CA GLY A 96 19.93 -2.28 7.60
C GLY A 96 18.55 -2.51 8.21
N VAL A 97 18.47 -3.50 9.11
CA VAL A 97 17.24 -3.88 9.81
C VAL A 97 17.45 -3.94 11.31
N VAL A 98 16.58 -3.27 12.07
CA VAL A 98 16.54 -3.38 13.53
C VAL A 98 15.89 -4.71 13.93
N LYS A 99 16.66 -5.58 14.59
CA LYS A 99 16.23 -6.94 14.98
C LYS A 99 15.55 -6.99 16.35
N THR A 100 15.97 -6.13 17.29
CA THR A 100 15.40 -6.08 18.64
C THR A 100 14.99 -4.66 19.00
N PRO A 101 13.77 -4.22 18.62
CA PRO A 101 13.28 -2.87 18.90
C PRO A 101 12.81 -2.67 20.35
N VAL A 102 12.63 -3.76 21.11
CA VAL A 102 12.25 -3.73 22.52
C VAL A 102 13.36 -4.43 23.29
N VAL A 103 13.95 -3.72 24.23
CA VAL A 103 15.14 -4.16 24.98
C VAL A 103 14.98 -3.84 26.46
N GLU A 104 15.80 -4.45 27.31
CA GLU A 104 15.90 -4.01 28.70
C GLU A 104 16.48 -2.59 28.75
N PRO A 105 16.13 -1.74 29.74
CA PRO A 105 16.54 -0.32 29.75
C PRO A 105 18.05 -0.06 29.63
N SER A 106 18.89 -0.99 30.12
CA SER A 106 20.36 -0.93 30.04
C SER A 106 20.95 -1.65 28.83
N SER A 107 20.13 -2.22 27.95
CA SER A 107 20.57 -2.99 26.79
C SER A 107 20.44 -2.21 25.49
N ALA A 108 21.31 -2.52 24.53
CA ALA A 108 21.33 -1.89 23.22
C ALA A 108 20.50 -2.69 22.18
N PRO A 109 19.70 -2.01 21.33
CA PRO A 109 19.06 -2.64 20.17
C PRO A 109 20.09 -3.27 19.21
N ARG A 110 19.77 -4.46 18.69
CA ARG A 110 20.55 -5.16 17.67
C ARG A 110 20.14 -4.73 16.27
N LEU A 111 21.13 -4.49 15.43
CA LEU A 111 20.99 -4.13 14.03
C LEU A 111 21.70 -5.16 13.16
N ALA A 112 21.10 -5.51 12.03
CA ALA A 112 21.77 -6.23 10.95
C ALA A 112 22.08 -5.24 9.83
N LEU A 113 23.35 -5.06 9.51
CA LEU A 113 23.84 -4.02 8.61
C LEU A 113 24.02 -4.55 7.18
N THR A 114 23.76 -3.69 6.19
CA THR A 114 24.08 -3.97 4.78
C THR A 114 25.59 -4.03 4.55
N ALA A 115 26.02 -4.70 3.48
CA ALA A 115 27.44 -4.76 3.13
C ALA A 115 28.03 -3.37 2.84
N THR A 116 27.27 -2.50 2.17
CA THR A 116 27.68 -1.12 1.89
C THR A 116 27.85 -0.31 3.18
N CYS A 117 26.92 -0.43 4.12
CA CYS A 117 27.07 0.19 5.44
C CYS A 117 28.30 -0.33 6.21
N GLN A 118 28.60 -1.64 6.13
CA GLN A 118 29.78 -2.20 6.79
C GLN A 118 31.09 -1.63 6.22
N ARG A 119 31.17 -1.41 4.91
CA ARG A 119 32.31 -0.72 4.26
C ARG A 119 32.38 0.74 4.69
N ARG A 120 31.25 1.46 4.68
CA ARG A 120 31.17 2.87 5.11
C ARG A 120 31.64 3.08 6.55
N LEU A 121 31.25 2.20 7.47
CA LEU A 121 31.68 2.25 8.87
C LEU A 121 33.18 2.03 9.06
N ASN A 122 33.83 1.36 8.10
CA ASN A 122 35.27 1.18 8.06
C ASN A 122 35.98 2.24 7.18
N ALA A 123 35.31 3.37 6.89
CA ALA A 123 35.81 4.42 6.01
C ALA A 123 36.28 3.91 4.63
N TYR A 124 35.61 2.86 4.12
CA TYR A 124 35.92 2.17 2.86
C TYR A 124 37.34 1.58 2.77
N GLY A 125 38.04 1.43 3.89
CA GLY A 125 39.34 0.75 3.96
C GLY A 125 39.24 -0.78 3.84
N GLU A 126 40.38 -1.46 3.97
CA GLU A 126 40.43 -2.93 3.95
C GLU A 126 39.70 -3.54 5.17
N GLY A 127 38.85 -4.54 4.90
CA GLY A 127 37.98 -5.17 5.90
C GLY A 127 36.56 -4.58 5.96
N ALA A 128 35.69 -5.22 6.75
CA ALA A 128 34.30 -4.81 6.92
C ALA A 128 33.95 -4.75 8.40
N ALA A 129 33.13 -3.76 8.80
CA ALA A 129 32.53 -3.77 10.13
C ALA A 129 31.65 -5.02 10.32
N ALA A 130 31.37 -5.38 11.58
CA ALA A 130 30.53 -6.53 11.87
C ALA A 130 29.15 -6.42 11.20
N SER A 131 28.67 -7.53 10.62
CA SER A 131 27.36 -7.58 9.96
C SER A 131 26.19 -7.44 10.93
N GLN A 132 26.44 -7.65 12.23
CA GLN A 132 25.50 -7.39 13.31
C GLN A 132 26.17 -6.60 14.43
N VAL A 133 25.48 -5.57 14.92
CA VAL A 133 25.97 -4.68 15.98
C VAL A 133 24.85 -4.40 16.98
N SER A 134 25.22 -4.12 18.23
CA SER A 134 24.31 -3.65 19.27
C SER A 134 24.72 -2.25 19.67
N LEU A 135 23.84 -1.25 19.49
CA LEU A 135 24.19 0.16 19.69
C LEU A 135 23.14 0.92 20.51
N HIS A 136 23.56 1.52 21.63
CA HIS A 136 22.76 2.43 22.45
C HIS A 136 22.34 3.68 21.69
N ARG A 137 23.07 4.05 20.62
CA ARG A 137 22.66 5.07 19.67
C ARG A 137 21.26 4.87 19.09
N PHE A 138 20.79 3.62 19.00
CA PHE A 138 19.44 3.28 18.52
C PHE A 138 18.43 3.03 19.65
N ALA A 139 18.84 3.19 20.91
CA ALA A 139 17.96 3.14 22.08
C ALA A 139 17.19 4.47 22.23
N ILE A 140 16.28 4.73 21.28
CA ILE A 140 15.50 5.98 21.16
C ILE A 140 14.05 5.69 21.47
N GLU A 141 13.50 6.30 22.51
CA GLU A 141 12.07 6.22 22.81
C GLU A 141 11.21 6.94 21.76
N TYR A 142 9.90 6.71 21.78
CA TYR A 142 8.98 7.50 20.96
C TYR A 142 9.04 8.97 21.39
N GLY A 143 9.30 9.85 20.43
CA GLY A 143 9.25 11.30 20.65
C GLY A 143 7.82 11.82 20.91
N PRO A 144 7.65 13.12 21.21
CA PRO A 144 6.36 13.71 21.57
C PRO A 144 5.24 13.50 20.54
N LEU A 145 5.59 13.43 19.24
CA LEU A 145 4.63 13.21 18.15
C LEU A 145 4.11 11.77 18.07
N HIS A 146 4.72 10.82 18.75
CA HIS A 146 4.49 9.38 18.56
C HIS A 146 4.20 8.63 19.86
N GLN A 147 3.84 9.37 20.92
CA GLN A 147 3.60 8.81 22.25
C GLN A 147 2.46 7.77 22.25
N GLU A 148 1.57 7.81 21.27
CA GLU A 148 0.51 6.81 21.12
C GLU A 148 1.06 5.39 21.02
N PHE A 149 2.30 5.20 20.53
CA PHE A 149 2.92 3.89 20.40
C PHE A 149 3.51 3.34 21.70
N LYS A 150 3.79 4.19 22.70
CA LYS A 150 4.37 3.77 23.98
C LYS A 150 3.35 2.96 24.80
N PRO A 151 3.66 1.73 25.22
CA PRO A 151 2.77 0.96 26.08
C PRO A 151 2.62 1.60 27.46
N PRO A 152 1.43 1.53 28.08
CA PRO A 152 1.27 1.96 29.47
C PRO A 152 2.12 1.06 30.40
N ASN A 153 2.75 1.66 31.41
CA ASN A 153 3.54 0.96 32.43
C ASN A 153 4.65 0.05 31.86
N ALA A 154 5.28 0.46 30.76
CA ALA A 154 6.35 -0.29 30.12
C ALA A 154 7.56 -0.46 31.07
N ARG A 155 7.88 -1.72 31.43
CA ARG A 155 9.11 -2.08 32.16
C ARG A 155 10.34 -2.20 31.27
N LYS A 156 10.12 -2.51 29.99
CA LYS A 156 11.13 -2.58 28.94
C LYS A 156 11.22 -1.24 28.19
N LEU A 157 12.37 -0.97 27.58
CA LEU A 157 12.54 0.13 26.66
C LEU A 157 11.91 -0.22 25.31
N TYR A 158 10.86 0.51 24.93
CA TYR A 158 10.27 0.42 23.61
C TYR A 158 10.85 1.52 22.73
N THR A 159 11.71 1.12 21.79
CA THR A 159 12.28 2.09 20.86
C THR A 159 11.27 2.51 19.79
N GLN A 160 11.49 3.67 19.17
CA GLN A 160 10.65 4.18 18.10
C GLN A 160 10.48 3.18 16.93
N TYR A 161 11.50 2.36 16.67
CA TYR A 161 11.49 1.34 15.63
C TYR A 161 10.47 0.21 15.85
N GLY A 162 9.89 0.11 17.05
CA GLY A 162 8.92 -0.93 17.39
C GLY A 162 7.66 -0.86 16.54
N GLN A 163 7.03 0.32 16.50
CA GLN A 163 5.75 0.58 15.82
C GLN A 163 5.77 1.81 14.89
N LEU A 164 6.79 2.67 14.90
CA LEU A 164 6.88 3.78 13.95
C LEU A 164 7.59 3.34 12.67
N LEU A 165 6.90 2.54 11.86
CA LEU A 165 7.45 2.11 10.56
C LEU A 165 7.27 3.18 9.49
N PRO A 166 8.15 3.22 8.46
CA PRO A 166 8.03 4.13 7.32
C PRO A 166 6.67 4.08 6.62
N GLY A 167 5.97 2.95 6.65
CA GLY A 167 4.65 2.79 6.01
C GLY A 167 3.51 3.58 6.67
N TRP A 168 3.73 4.17 7.84
CA TRP A 168 2.84 5.21 8.37
C TRP A 168 2.88 6.49 7.54
N PHE A 169 3.96 6.73 6.80
CA PHE A 169 4.12 7.85 5.90
C PHE A 169 3.86 7.41 4.45
N SER A 170 3.81 8.35 3.53
CA SER A 170 3.48 8.09 2.12
C SER A 170 4.41 8.86 1.18
N GLY A 171 4.49 8.42 -0.08
CA GLY A 171 5.43 8.97 -1.05
C GLY A 171 6.87 8.97 -0.54
N ARG A 172 7.64 10.01 -0.91
CA ARG A 172 9.04 10.18 -0.49
C ARG A 172 9.21 10.50 0.99
N MET A 173 8.14 10.82 1.72
CA MET A 173 8.20 10.96 3.18
C MET A 173 8.53 9.64 3.86
N ALA A 174 8.02 8.51 3.35
CA ALA A 174 8.35 7.19 3.88
C ALA A 174 9.84 6.86 3.72
N ALA A 175 10.41 7.16 2.56
CA ALA A 175 11.86 7.02 2.32
C ALA A 175 12.67 7.90 3.27
N LEU A 176 12.26 9.16 3.46
CA LEU A 176 12.94 10.09 4.36
C LEU A 176 12.93 9.56 5.81
N VAL A 177 11.79 9.09 6.31
CA VAL A 177 11.70 8.53 7.67
C VAL A 177 12.59 7.29 7.83
N GLN A 178 12.67 6.45 6.80
CA GLN A 178 13.60 5.31 6.80
C GLN A 178 15.06 5.77 6.93
N ILE A 179 15.46 6.80 6.16
CA ILE A 179 16.81 7.40 6.23
C ILE A 179 17.07 8.03 7.60
N ALA A 180 16.14 8.84 8.10
CA ALA A 180 16.25 9.51 9.40
C ALA A 180 16.39 8.50 10.55
N GLY A 181 15.66 7.38 10.47
CA GLY A 181 15.81 6.26 11.39
C GLY A 181 17.19 5.57 11.34
N GLY A 182 17.99 5.81 10.30
CA GLY A 182 19.35 5.30 10.14
C GLY A 182 20.43 6.12 10.83
N TYR A 183 20.12 7.35 11.28
CA TYR A 183 21.08 8.21 11.96
C TYR A 183 21.28 7.86 13.43
N GLY A 184 20.20 7.43 14.09
CA GLY A 184 20.19 7.27 15.54
C GLY A 184 20.52 8.57 16.30
N ARG A 185 20.86 8.43 17.58
CA ARG A 185 21.24 9.53 18.47
C ARG A 185 22.52 10.24 18.04
N HIS A 186 22.58 11.54 18.28
CA HIS A 186 23.74 12.39 17.99
C HIS A 186 24.20 13.19 19.21
N ASP A 187 23.59 12.96 20.38
CA ASP A 187 24.07 13.44 21.67
C ASP A 187 25.23 12.57 22.18
N PHE A 188 26.33 12.56 21.42
CA PHE A 188 27.48 11.65 21.59
C PHE A 188 28.03 11.59 23.00
N GLU A 189 28.01 12.70 23.74
CA GLU A 189 28.47 12.74 25.14
C GLU A 189 27.68 11.83 26.07
N ARG A 190 26.42 11.53 25.74
CA ARG A 190 25.54 10.64 26.50
C ARG A 190 25.60 9.18 26.02
N LEU A 191 26.38 8.88 24.98
CA LEU A 191 26.56 7.53 24.45
C LEU A 191 27.84 6.89 24.99
N PRO A 192 27.95 5.55 25.01
CA PRO A 192 29.21 4.90 25.37
C PRO A 192 30.39 5.39 24.51
N GLN A 193 31.60 5.41 25.05
CA GLN A 193 32.81 5.91 24.37
C GLN A 193 33.35 4.99 23.26
N SER A 194 32.55 4.06 22.74
CA SER A 194 33.00 3.16 21.66
C SER A 194 32.98 3.86 20.31
N ARG A 195 33.90 3.46 19.41
CA ARG A 195 34.00 4.00 18.04
C ARG A 195 32.66 3.99 17.32
N LEU A 196 31.94 2.87 17.34
CA LEU A 196 30.67 2.73 16.60
C LEU A 196 29.50 3.52 17.20
N GLU A 197 29.51 3.80 18.49
CA GLU A 197 28.46 4.60 19.14
C GLU A 197 28.57 6.07 18.77
N ARG A 198 29.80 6.59 18.66
CA ARG A 198 30.10 8.00 18.41
C ARG A 198 30.61 8.29 17.00
N VAL A 199 30.43 7.35 16.07
CA VAL A 199 30.96 7.47 14.69
C VAL A 199 30.25 8.57 13.89
N THR A 200 31.03 9.37 13.19
CA THR A 200 30.61 10.24 12.08
C THR A 200 31.31 9.81 10.81
N MET A 201 30.84 10.29 9.65
CA MET A 201 31.51 9.96 8.39
C MET A 201 32.79 10.80 8.28
N GLU A 202 33.92 10.11 8.20
CA GLU A 202 35.22 10.73 7.95
C GLU A 202 35.40 10.92 6.44
N LEU A 203 35.79 12.13 6.05
CA LEU A 203 36.06 12.50 4.67
C LEU A 203 37.56 12.73 4.50
N PRO A 204 38.17 12.34 3.36
CA PRO A 204 39.55 12.70 3.06
C PRO A 204 39.75 14.22 3.10
N ASP A 205 40.93 14.68 3.51
CA ASP A 205 41.24 16.11 3.62
C ASP A 205 41.02 16.88 2.30
N GLU A 206 41.36 16.26 1.17
CA GLU A 206 41.16 16.84 -0.16
C GLU A 206 39.67 17.08 -0.45
N VAL A 207 38.83 16.09 -0.15
CA VAL A 207 37.38 16.19 -0.30
C VAL A 207 36.82 17.25 0.65
N THR A 208 37.26 17.27 1.90
CA THR A 208 36.83 18.25 2.91
C THR A 208 37.16 19.68 2.48
N LYS A 209 38.36 19.92 1.95
CA LYS A 209 38.77 21.23 1.43
C LYS A 209 37.95 21.64 0.21
N ALA A 210 37.71 20.72 -0.74
CA ALA A 210 36.88 20.97 -1.90
C ALA A 210 35.43 21.32 -1.52
N ILE A 211 34.86 20.60 -0.55
CA ILE A 211 33.54 20.88 0.01
C ILE A 211 33.51 22.27 0.68
N ALA A 212 34.48 22.58 1.54
CA ALA A 212 34.56 23.88 2.22
C ALA A 212 34.59 25.04 1.21
N GLN A 213 35.39 24.89 0.14
CA GLN A 213 35.46 25.87 -0.95
C GLN A 213 34.13 26.00 -1.70
N GLN A 214 33.48 24.89 -2.05
CA GLN A 214 32.18 24.88 -2.75
C GLN A 214 31.05 25.46 -1.88
N LEU A 215 31.11 25.26 -0.56
CA LEU A 215 30.19 25.85 0.41
C LEU A 215 30.54 27.30 0.78
N LYS A 216 31.61 27.88 0.21
CA LYS A 216 32.10 29.22 0.54
C LYS A 216 32.32 29.40 2.05
N MET A 217 32.73 28.34 2.74
CA MET A 217 33.17 28.45 4.13
C MET A 217 34.42 29.33 4.15
N ALA A 218 34.33 30.48 4.83
CA ALA A 218 35.30 31.55 4.70
C ALA A 218 36.74 31.05 4.88
N ASP A 219 37.63 31.49 3.99
CA ASP A 219 39.02 31.69 4.35
C ASP A 219 39.04 32.64 5.55
N SER A 220 39.80 32.32 6.60
CA SER A 220 39.78 33.02 7.91
C SER A 220 40.05 34.53 7.79
N SER A 221 40.55 34.95 6.62
CA SER A 221 40.80 36.32 6.17
C SER A 221 39.56 37.19 5.98
N ARG A 222 38.35 36.63 5.76
CA ARG A 222 37.13 37.42 5.43
C ARG A 222 36.22 37.75 6.61
N GLY A 223 36.47 37.21 7.80
CA GLY A 223 35.89 37.67 9.07
C GLY A 223 34.36 37.57 9.26
N GLY A 224 33.61 36.91 8.36
CA GLY A 224 32.16 36.69 8.44
C GLY A 224 31.76 35.22 8.64
N PRO A 225 30.55 34.93 9.16
CA PRO A 225 30.02 33.56 9.20
C PRO A 225 29.82 33.01 7.79
N GLY A 226 29.98 31.70 7.59
CA GLY A 226 29.67 31.05 6.32
C GLY A 226 28.17 31.14 5.97
N PRO A 227 27.75 30.73 4.75
CA PRO A 227 26.35 30.78 4.33
C PRO A 227 25.36 30.21 5.34
N LEU A 228 24.22 30.87 5.48
CA LEU A 228 23.12 30.54 6.39
C LEU A 228 22.17 29.52 5.78
N LEU A 229 21.69 28.61 6.62
CA LEU A 229 20.71 27.58 6.25
C LEU A 229 19.27 28.06 6.48
N PRO A 230 18.32 27.71 5.60
CA PRO A 230 16.93 28.13 5.70
C PRO A 230 16.14 27.28 6.71
N GLY A 231 15.90 27.80 7.91
CA GLY A 231 14.98 27.17 8.86
C GLY A 231 15.53 25.97 9.64
N CYS A 232 16.77 25.56 9.40
CA CYS A 232 17.35 24.33 9.96
C CYS A 232 18.79 24.50 10.44
N GLN A 233 19.37 23.42 10.97
CA GLN A 233 20.78 23.32 11.33
C GLN A 233 21.59 22.51 10.31
N GLY A 234 20.94 21.70 9.48
CA GLY A 234 21.62 20.82 8.52
C GLY A 234 22.25 19.60 9.18
N TRP A 235 21.77 19.22 10.38
CA TRP A 235 22.34 18.14 11.18
C TRP A 235 21.22 17.29 11.80
N PRO A 236 21.40 15.96 11.93
CA PRO A 236 20.40 15.12 12.56
C PRO A 236 20.05 15.56 13.98
N VAL A 237 18.80 15.32 14.34
CA VAL A 237 18.26 15.67 15.66
C VAL A 237 19.09 14.97 16.74
N PRO A 238 19.59 15.69 17.76
CA PRO A 238 20.46 15.11 18.78
C PRO A 238 19.86 13.89 19.49
N SER A 239 18.56 13.90 19.78
CA SER A 239 17.85 12.78 20.41
C SER A 239 17.59 11.59 19.46
N GLY A 240 17.79 11.75 18.15
CA GLY A 240 17.47 10.74 17.12
C GLY A 240 15.98 10.52 16.89
N GLU A 241 15.10 11.27 17.55
CA GLU A 241 13.65 11.14 17.42
C GLU A 241 13.16 11.60 16.04
N ILE A 242 12.26 10.83 15.43
CA ILE A 242 11.57 11.23 14.19
C ILE A 242 10.66 12.45 14.44
N GLN A 243 10.89 13.53 13.68
CA GLN A 243 10.21 14.84 13.82
C GLN A 243 9.00 15.03 12.90
N PHE A 244 8.50 13.96 12.29
CA PHE A 244 7.44 14.03 11.29
C PHE A 244 6.20 13.29 11.76
N ASP A 245 5.04 13.85 11.46
CA ASP A 245 3.73 13.28 11.79
C ASP A 245 2.98 12.77 10.53
N TYR A 246 2.17 11.74 10.71
CA TYR A 246 1.39 11.06 9.67
C TYR A 246 -0.12 11.17 9.87
N LYS A 247 -0.57 11.72 11.01
CA LYS A 247 -1.96 11.68 11.46
C LYS A 247 -2.89 12.55 10.63
N PHE A 248 -4.19 12.32 10.79
CA PHE A 248 -5.25 13.11 10.15
C PHE A 248 -5.10 14.61 10.43
N LYS A 249 -4.85 15.00 11.68
CA LYS A 249 -4.75 16.41 12.10
C LYS A 249 -3.46 17.11 11.68
N GLN A 250 -2.41 16.35 11.40
CA GLN A 250 -1.13 16.89 10.95
C GLN A 250 -0.38 15.83 10.17
N THR A 251 -0.17 16.09 8.88
CA THR A 251 0.57 15.19 8.00
C THR A 251 1.76 15.90 7.40
N HIS A 252 2.91 15.24 7.38
CA HIS A 252 4.08 15.67 6.64
C HIS A 252 4.24 14.89 5.34
N GLY A 253 4.72 15.58 4.32
CA GLY A 253 5.03 15.04 3.00
C GLY A 253 6.32 15.64 2.48
N VAL A 254 6.90 15.02 1.46
CA VAL A 254 7.99 15.60 0.67
C VAL A 254 7.46 15.90 -0.73
N SER A 255 7.82 17.06 -1.25
CA SER A 255 7.51 17.50 -2.62
C SER A 255 8.76 18.08 -3.27
N PHE A 256 8.78 18.21 -4.60
CA PHE A 256 9.94 18.71 -5.34
C PHE A 256 9.60 19.98 -6.12
N GLY A 257 10.48 20.97 -6.01
CA GLY A 257 10.40 22.23 -6.74
C GLY A 257 10.59 22.05 -8.26
N ALA A 258 10.36 23.13 -9.01
CA ALA A 258 10.56 23.14 -10.47
C ALA A 258 11.99 22.79 -10.90
N ASP A 259 12.96 23.03 -10.02
CA ASP A 259 14.38 22.72 -10.21
C ASP A 259 14.80 21.38 -9.60
N GLY A 260 13.86 20.62 -9.04
CA GLY A 260 14.09 19.32 -8.40
C GLY A 260 14.66 19.40 -6.97
N TRP A 261 14.79 20.59 -6.36
CA TRP A 261 15.14 20.65 -4.93
C TRP A 261 13.98 20.14 -4.06
N PRO A 262 14.25 19.34 -3.02
CA PRO A 262 13.20 18.83 -2.15
C PRO A 262 12.69 19.90 -1.17
N TRP A 263 11.40 19.80 -0.88
CA TRP A 263 10.66 20.62 0.06
C TRP A 263 9.95 19.73 1.07
N LEU A 264 9.94 20.16 2.33
CA LEU A 264 9.11 19.58 3.38
C LEU A 264 7.75 20.28 3.37
N VAL A 265 6.68 19.49 3.30
CA VAL A 265 5.30 19.98 3.29
C VAL A 265 4.61 19.54 4.59
N ARG A 266 3.88 20.45 5.23
CA ARG A 266 3.01 20.16 6.38
C ARG A 266 1.58 20.55 6.06
N VAL A 267 0.66 19.61 6.23
CA VAL A 267 -0.79 19.82 6.08
C VAL A 267 -1.44 19.74 7.46
N SER A 268 -2.13 20.81 7.88
CA SER A 268 -2.84 20.89 9.16
C SER A 268 -4.06 21.83 9.05
N PRO A 269 -4.91 21.94 10.08
CA PRO A 269 -6.04 22.89 10.09
C PRO A 269 -5.64 24.34 9.80
N ALA A 270 -4.40 24.74 10.13
CA ALA A 270 -3.89 26.09 9.84
C ALA A 270 -3.63 26.34 8.34
N GLY A 271 -3.55 25.27 7.54
CA GLY A 271 -3.29 25.31 6.11
C GLY A 271 -2.19 24.33 5.69
N VAL A 272 -1.80 24.46 4.43
CA VAL A 272 -0.65 23.75 3.85
C VAL A 272 0.54 24.68 3.86
N TYR A 273 1.63 24.25 4.48
CA TYR A 273 2.88 25.01 4.56
C TYR A 273 4.01 24.22 3.91
N ALA A 274 4.96 24.91 3.29
CA ALA A 274 6.16 24.33 2.72
C ALA A 274 7.41 25.09 3.20
N MET A 275 8.52 24.37 3.38
CA MET A 275 9.85 24.94 3.57
C MET A 275 10.88 24.08 2.83
N PRO A 276 12.07 24.62 2.49
CA PRO A 276 13.16 23.80 1.96
C PRO A 276 13.39 22.59 2.86
N LEU A 277 13.54 21.40 2.28
CA LEU A 277 13.82 20.22 3.08
C LEU A 277 15.19 20.39 3.77
N PRO A 278 15.31 20.20 5.09
CA PRO A 278 16.60 20.23 5.75
C PRO A 278 17.53 19.12 5.22
N LEU A 279 18.66 19.52 4.65
CA LEU A 279 19.70 18.63 4.12
C LEU A 279 21.03 18.89 4.83
N VAL A 280 21.88 17.87 4.88
CA VAL A 280 23.26 17.99 5.38
C VAL A 280 24.08 18.77 4.35
N PRO A 281 24.59 19.98 4.66
CA PRO A 281 25.14 20.90 3.65
C PRO A 281 26.28 20.30 2.83
N ALA A 282 27.24 19.63 3.49
CA ALA A 282 28.37 18.99 2.85
C ALA A 282 27.96 18.03 1.72
N THR A 283 26.84 17.33 1.92
CA THR A 283 26.35 16.29 1.00
C THR A 283 25.62 16.83 -0.23
N THR A 284 25.34 18.13 -0.26
CA THR A 284 24.71 18.81 -1.41
C THR A 284 25.72 19.24 -2.47
N THR A 285 27.00 19.00 -2.24
CA THR A 285 28.11 19.49 -3.06
C THR A 285 28.53 18.46 -4.13
N PRO A 286 28.99 18.92 -5.31
CA PRO A 286 29.59 18.03 -6.31
C PRO A 286 30.77 17.21 -5.78
N ALA A 287 31.64 17.80 -4.95
CA ALA A 287 32.80 17.10 -4.38
C ALA A 287 32.39 15.90 -3.52
N PHE A 288 31.32 16.02 -2.74
CA PHE A 288 30.80 14.88 -1.97
C PHE A 288 30.23 13.80 -2.88
N ARG A 289 29.48 14.18 -3.93
CA ARG A 289 28.94 13.22 -4.91
C ARG A 289 30.06 12.41 -5.58
N GLU A 290 31.10 13.09 -6.07
CA GLU A 290 32.26 12.45 -6.71
C GLU A 290 32.96 11.48 -5.75
N TYR A 291 33.12 11.86 -4.48
CA TYR A 291 33.66 10.96 -3.46
C TYR A 291 32.81 9.71 -3.25
N VAL A 292 31.49 9.85 -3.11
CA VAL A 292 30.57 8.71 -2.94
C VAL A 292 30.57 7.79 -4.18
N GLU A 293 30.67 8.37 -5.38
CA GLU A 293 30.81 7.62 -6.63
C GLU A 293 32.12 6.84 -6.67
N SER A 294 33.25 7.48 -6.31
CA SER A 294 34.56 6.81 -6.22
C SER A 294 34.58 5.68 -5.19
N ALA A 295 33.88 5.84 -4.06
CA ALA A 295 33.74 4.82 -3.01
C ALA A 295 32.77 3.69 -3.40
N SER A 296 32.05 3.81 -4.52
CA SER A 296 31.01 2.87 -4.95
C SER A 296 29.95 2.62 -3.85
N ASP A 297 29.59 3.66 -3.10
CA ASP A 297 28.53 3.61 -2.10
C ASP A 297 27.17 3.90 -2.76
N THR A 298 26.58 2.83 -3.31
CA THR A 298 25.31 2.89 -4.01
C THR A 298 24.12 3.32 -3.15
N GLU A 299 24.23 3.21 -1.81
CA GLU A 299 23.17 3.62 -0.90
C GLU A 299 23.13 5.14 -0.75
N LEU A 300 24.29 5.77 -0.53
CA LEU A 300 24.37 7.23 -0.48
C LEU A 300 24.09 7.85 -1.86
N GLN A 301 24.58 7.25 -2.96
CA GLN A 301 24.25 7.69 -4.32
C GLN A 301 22.73 7.78 -4.53
N TRP A 302 21.98 6.76 -4.09
CA TRP A 302 20.52 6.76 -4.18
C TRP A 302 19.89 7.95 -3.45
N ILE A 303 20.41 8.31 -2.27
CA ILE A 303 19.92 9.49 -1.53
C ILE A 303 20.21 10.77 -2.31
N LEU A 304 21.42 10.91 -2.85
CA LEU A 304 21.82 12.08 -3.62
C LEU A 304 20.99 12.23 -4.90
N ASP A 305 20.60 11.13 -5.54
CA ASP A 305 19.80 11.16 -6.76
C ASP A 305 18.33 11.53 -6.47
N VAL A 306 17.80 11.10 -5.33
CA VAL A 306 16.41 11.39 -4.95
C VAL A 306 16.27 12.77 -4.31
N PHE A 307 17.18 13.16 -3.42
CA PHE A 307 17.03 14.35 -2.56
C PHE A 307 18.09 15.43 -2.81
N LYS A 308 19.03 15.23 -3.75
CA LYS A 308 20.19 16.12 -4.01
C LYS A 308 21.18 16.28 -2.85
N GLY A 309 20.95 15.58 -1.74
CA GLY A 309 21.73 15.64 -0.51
C GLY A 309 21.09 14.73 0.53
N MET A 310 21.81 14.42 1.59
CA MET A 310 21.28 13.61 2.69
C MET A 310 20.28 14.44 3.51
N PRO A 311 19.00 14.02 3.63
CA PRO A 311 18.06 14.67 4.53
C PRO A 311 18.56 14.61 5.98
N SER A 312 18.54 15.72 6.72
CA SER A 312 19.01 15.71 8.12
C SER A 312 18.02 15.02 9.06
N GLY A 313 16.73 14.95 8.69
CA GLY A 313 15.66 14.44 9.55
C GLY A 313 15.06 15.51 10.48
N GLU A 314 15.52 16.76 10.39
CA GLU A 314 14.86 17.89 11.02
C GLU A 314 13.48 18.16 10.40
N GLY A 315 12.52 18.52 11.25
CA GLY A 315 11.16 18.90 10.84
C GLY A 315 10.97 20.42 10.80
N PHE A 316 9.71 20.84 10.69
CA PHE A 316 9.36 22.23 10.96
C PHE A 316 9.73 22.61 12.40
N PRO A 317 10.07 23.88 12.67
CA PRO A 317 10.25 24.35 14.04
C PRO A 317 9.03 24.01 14.90
N SER A 318 9.26 23.27 16.00
CA SER A 318 8.20 22.80 16.90
C SER A 318 7.64 23.91 17.78
N GLU A 319 8.47 24.88 18.15
CA GLU A 319 8.07 26.06 18.91
C GLU A 319 7.27 27.03 18.02
N PRO A 320 6.05 27.45 18.41
CA PRO A 320 5.23 28.36 17.61
C PRO A 320 5.92 29.69 17.26
N GLN A 321 6.69 30.26 18.20
CA GLN A 321 7.43 31.50 17.96
C GLN A 321 8.56 31.30 16.93
N ALA A 322 9.25 30.15 16.98
CA ALA A 322 10.27 29.80 16.00
C ALA A 322 9.66 29.57 14.61
N PHE A 323 8.50 28.91 14.55
CA PHE A 323 7.75 28.73 13.31
C PHE A 323 7.37 30.08 12.69
N GLU A 324 6.77 30.98 13.48
CA GLU A 324 6.36 32.29 12.99
C GLU A 324 7.56 33.17 12.58
N ALA A 325 8.69 33.11 13.29
CA ALA A 325 9.90 33.84 12.90
C ALA A 325 10.38 33.43 11.50
N TRP A 326 10.38 32.13 11.18
CA TRP A 326 10.77 31.63 9.86
C TRP A 326 9.70 31.81 8.78
N ARG A 327 8.41 31.85 9.16
CA ARG A 327 7.32 32.27 8.26
C ARG A 327 7.49 33.72 7.85
N ARG A 328 7.70 34.61 8.83
CA ARG A 328 7.98 36.03 8.58
C ARG A 328 9.29 36.25 7.84
N ALA A 329 10.27 35.36 7.98
CA ALA A 329 11.49 35.39 7.17
C ALA A 329 11.28 34.92 5.71
N GLY A 330 10.08 34.51 5.32
CA GLY A 330 9.73 34.05 3.98
C GLY A 330 10.25 32.64 3.64
N VAL A 331 10.79 31.90 4.62
CA VAL A 331 11.31 30.53 4.44
C VAL A 331 10.19 29.50 4.56
N ILE A 332 9.32 29.68 5.56
CA ILE A 332 8.10 28.88 5.70
C ILE A 332 6.98 29.60 4.94
N ILE A 333 6.48 28.96 3.89
CA ILE A 333 5.53 29.56 2.96
C ILE A 333 4.19 28.86 3.11
N LYS A 334 3.13 29.64 3.30
CA LYS A 334 1.75 29.13 3.24
C LYS A 334 1.37 28.93 1.77
N VAL A 335 1.09 27.68 1.39
CA VAL A 335 0.77 27.28 0.02
C VAL A 335 -0.71 27.47 -0.29
N CYS A 336 -1.59 27.03 0.61
CA CYS A 336 -3.04 27.19 0.52
C CYS A 336 -3.73 26.90 1.85
N ASP A 337 -5.02 27.23 1.95
CA ASP A 337 -5.87 26.89 3.09
C ASP A 337 -6.35 25.43 3.05
N ALA A 338 -6.65 24.87 4.23
CA ALA A 338 -7.17 23.51 4.38
C ALA A 338 -8.50 23.44 5.16
N GLY A 339 -9.09 24.60 5.49
CA GLY A 339 -10.23 24.69 6.42
C GLY A 339 -11.43 23.83 6.00
N ASP A 340 -11.77 23.82 4.71
CA ASP A 340 -12.93 23.04 4.21
C ASP A 340 -12.79 21.53 4.41
N PHE A 341 -11.57 21.00 4.31
CA PHE A 341 -11.29 19.60 4.61
C PHE A 341 -11.44 19.31 6.11
N TYR A 342 -10.88 20.17 6.97
CA TYR A 342 -10.86 19.99 8.42
C TYR A 342 -12.17 20.32 9.14
N LYS A 343 -13.21 20.74 8.42
CA LYS A 343 -14.61 20.73 8.91
C LYS A 343 -15.18 19.31 9.04
N ASN A 344 -14.47 18.29 8.55
CA ASN A 344 -14.90 16.90 8.52
C ASN A 344 -14.11 16.03 9.52
N SER A 345 -14.64 14.84 9.79
CA SER A 345 -13.99 13.83 10.62
C SER A 345 -13.16 12.87 9.76
N GLY A 346 -11.96 12.51 10.24
CA GLY A 346 -11.20 11.41 9.65
C GLY A 346 -11.87 10.06 9.90
N TYR A 347 -11.63 9.10 9.00
CA TYR A 347 -12.02 7.70 9.24
C TYR A 347 -11.21 7.02 10.36
N SER A 348 -10.01 7.52 10.62
CA SER A 348 -9.16 7.14 11.75
C SER A 348 -8.21 8.29 12.11
N THR A 349 -7.68 8.32 13.33
CA THR A 349 -6.69 9.33 13.73
C THR A 349 -5.39 9.24 12.93
N ALA A 350 -5.05 8.04 12.44
CA ALA A 350 -3.86 7.78 11.65
C ALA A 350 -4.01 8.14 10.18
N MET A 351 -5.24 8.34 9.68
CA MET A 351 -5.53 8.57 8.26
C MET A 351 -5.20 10.01 7.80
N GLY A 352 -3.94 10.41 7.85
CA GLY A 352 -3.43 11.63 7.22
C GLY A 352 -3.33 11.56 5.69
N TRP A 353 -2.91 12.66 5.08
CA TRP A 353 -2.78 12.82 3.63
C TRP A 353 -1.81 11.79 3.03
N SER A 354 -2.24 11.14 1.95
CA SER A 354 -1.40 10.22 1.16
C SER A 354 -0.78 10.99 0.00
N PHE A 355 0.54 11.15 0.00
CA PHE A 355 1.31 11.83 -1.04
C PHE A 355 1.75 10.84 -2.13
N SER A 356 1.71 11.31 -3.37
CA SER A 356 2.41 10.70 -4.51
C SER A 356 3.93 10.76 -4.32
N ASP A 357 4.69 9.94 -5.04
CA ASP A 357 6.17 9.94 -4.99
C ASP A 357 6.77 11.26 -5.50
N SER A 358 6.13 11.90 -6.48
CA SER A 358 6.49 13.27 -6.90
C SER A 358 6.15 14.34 -5.84
N GLY A 359 5.25 14.01 -4.90
CA GLY A 359 4.77 14.92 -3.87
C GLY A 359 3.99 16.14 -4.37
N ARG A 360 3.70 16.21 -5.68
CA ARG A 360 2.91 17.30 -6.29
C ARG A 360 1.42 17.13 -6.05
N GLN A 361 0.99 15.91 -5.77
CA GLN A 361 -0.38 15.58 -5.42
C GLN A 361 -0.44 14.79 -4.11
N ALA A 362 -1.50 15.02 -3.35
CA ALA A 362 -1.87 14.19 -2.22
C ALA A 362 -3.39 14.01 -2.15
N VAL A 363 -3.86 12.93 -1.52
CA VAL A 363 -5.28 12.61 -1.38
C VAL A 363 -5.60 12.27 0.08
N ASN A 364 -6.80 12.62 0.53
CA ASN A 364 -7.34 12.13 1.80
C ASN A 364 -8.86 11.96 1.72
N THR A 365 -9.37 11.00 2.49
CA THR A 365 -10.80 10.73 2.65
C THR A 365 -11.25 11.06 4.06
N CYS A 366 -12.43 11.67 4.17
CA CYS A 366 -13.04 12.05 5.43
C CYS A 366 -14.55 11.86 5.33
N TRP A 367 -15.26 12.04 6.44
CA TRP A 367 -16.70 11.95 6.46
C TRP A 367 -17.33 13.03 7.34
N GLY A 368 -18.60 13.33 7.08
CA GLY A 368 -19.40 14.23 7.89
C GLY A 368 -20.88 13.90 7.81
N TRP A 369 -21.67 14.50 8.67
CA TRP A 369 -23.13 14.31 8.67
C TRP A 369 -23.80 15.20 7.61
N GLY A 370 -24.74 14.62 6.86
CA GLY A 370 -25.70 15.38 6.07
C GLY A 370 -26.82 15.94 6.95
N SER A 371 -27.61 16.87 6.40
CA SER A 371 -28.80 17.43 7.08
C SER A 371 -29.89 16.40 7.33
N ASP A 372 -29.83 15.25 6.67
CA ASP A 372 -30.70 14.09 6.84
C ASP A 372 -30.23 13.12 7.94
N GLY A 373 -29.13 13.43 8.64
CA GLY A 373 -28.55 12.56 9.64
C GLY A 373 -27.85 11.32 9.07
N ILE A 374 -27.61 11.28 7.75
CA ILE A 374 -26.88 10.20 7.08
C ILE A 374 -25.45 10.66 6.78
N GLN A 375 -24.47 9.76 6.90
CA GLN A 375 -23.07 10.10 6.67
C GLN A 375 -22.80 10.39 5.19
N ARG A 376 -21.88 11.31 4.94
CA ARG A 376 -21.33 11.66 3.62
C ARG A 376 -19.83 11.43 3.64
N GLY A 377 -19.38 10.43 2.88
CA GLY A 377 -17.96 10.22 2.62
C GLY A 377 -17.49 11.23 1.57
N ARG A 378 -16.34 11.85 1.82
CA ARG A 378 -15.78 12.94 1.01
C ARG A 378 -14.33 12.65 0.69
N THR A 379 -13.94 12.90 -0.55
CA THR A 379 -12.54 12.78 -1.01
C THR A 379 -12.03 14.14 -1.39
N PHE A 380 -10.83 14.47 -0.92
CA PHE A 380 -10.14 15.71 -1.24
C PHE A 380 -8.79 15.42 -1.87
N MET A 381 -8.42 16.21 -2.87
CA MET A 381 -7.09 16.22 -3.46
C MET A 381 -6.40 17.54 -3.18
N LEU A 382 -5.14 17.45 -2.77
CA LEU A 382 -4.19 18.54 -2.65
C LEU A 382 -3.32 18.54 -3.91
N SER A 383 -3.15 19.71 -4.52
CA SER A 383 -2.12 19.95 -5.54
C SER A 383 -1.14 21.01 -5.03
N VAL A 384 0.16 20.75 -5.21
CA VAL A 384 1.25 21.62 -4.76
C VAL A 384 2.17 21.91 -5.94
N ARG A 385 2.52 23.19 -6.12
CA ARG A 385 3.50 23.68 -7.09
C ARG A 385 4.50 24.57 -6.35
N LEU A 386 5.74 24.11 -6.26
CA LEU A 386 6.81 24.78 -5.53
C LEU A 386 7.84 25.33 -6.50
N GLY A 387 8.24 26.58 -6.26
CA GLY A 387 9.21 27.29 -7.07
C GLY A 387 10.64 26.74 -6.91
N ALA A 388 11.54 27.26 -7.73
CA ALA A 388 12.95 26.95 -7.64
C ALA A 388 13.58 27.54 -6.36
N LEU A 389 14.52 26.79 -5.77
CA LEU A 389 15.37 27.21 -4.66
C LEU A 389 16.78 27.42 -5.19
N LYS A 390 17.17 28.68 -5.40
CA LYS A 390 18.56 29.03 -5.69
C LYS A 390 19.44 28.50 -4.55
N ASP A 391 20.38 27.64 -4.89
CA ASP A 391 21.32 27.00 -3.95
C ASP A 391 20.64 26.35 -2.72
N GLY A 392 19.47 25.74 -2.90
CA GLY A 392 18.72 25.11 -1.80
C GLY A 392 18.11 26.10 -0.80
N GLY A 393 18.09 27.40 -1.12
CA GLY A 393 17.64 28.46 -0.23
C GLY A 393 18.71 28.92 0.76
N ARG A 394 19.99 28.66 0.50
CA ARG A 394 21.09 29.21 1.32
C ARG A 394 21.31 30.68 1.01
N MET A 395 21.71 31.45 2.03
CA MET A 395 22.02 32.88 1.86
C MET A 395 23.40 33.18 2.47
N ASP A 396 24.26 33.86 1.72
CA ASP A 396 25.59 34.26 2.20
C ASP A 396 25.56 35.69 2.74
N PHE A 397 25.97 35.85 4.01
CA PHE A 397 26.04 37.16 4.65
C PHE A 397 27.07 38.08 3.97
N ASN A 398 28.06 37.51 3.29
CA ASN A 398 29.08 38.25 2.56
C ASN A 398 28.62 38.70 1.16
N GLU A 399 27.47 38.19 0.68
CA GLU A 399 26.88 38.60 -0.60
C GLU A 399 25.93 39.80 -0.46
N ILE A 400 25.76 40.35 0.75
CA ILE A 400 25.01 41.59 0.95
C ILE A 400 25.71 42.71 0.17
N GLU A 401 24.96 43.35 -0.73
CA GLU A 401 25.48 44.44 -1.55
C GLU A 401 25.91 45.61 -0.64
N MET A 402 27.16 46.03 -0.78
CA MET A 402 27.71 47.15 -0.01
C MET A 402 27.55 48.45 -0.80
N PRO A 403 27.20 49.57 -0.15
CA PRO A 403 27.21 50.88 -0.79
C PRO A 403 28.58 51.20 -1.41
N ALA A 404 28.58 51.87 -2.57
CA ALA A 404 29.80 52.29 -3.24
C ALA A 404 30.59 53.34 -2.41
N ASP A 405 29.89 54.15 -1.62
CA ASP A 405 30.49 55.12 -0.69
C ASP A 405 31.15 54.40 0.50
N PRO A 406 32.48 54.53 0.69
CA PRO A 406 33.21 53.88 1.79
C PRO A 406 32.68 54.22 3.19
N ILE A 407 32.15 55.44 3.39
CA ILE A 407 31.60 55.87 4.69
C ILE A 407 30.31 55.12 4.97
N GLN A 408 29.42 55.04 3.98
CA GLN A 408 28.16 54.30 4.09
C GLN A 408 28.41 52.81 4.23
N ALA A 409 29.36 52.25 3.48
CA ALA A 409 29.79 50.85 3.63
C ALA A 409 30.33 50.57 5.03
N GLY A 410 31.14 51.47 5.59
CA GLY A 410 31.64 51.38 6.96
C GLY A 410 30.52 51.40 8.01
N ARG A 411 29.52 52.28 7.85
CA ARG A 411 28.34 52.34 8.72
C ARG A 411 27.51 51.07 8.66
N LEU A 412 27.23 50.57 7.46
CA LEU A 412 26.46 49.35 7.28
C LEU A 412 27.18 48.14 7.89
N LYS A 413 28.48 47.98 7.65
CA LYS A 413 29.30 46.94 8.30
C LYS A 413 29.26 47.03 9.83
N GLY A 414 29.38 48.25 10.37
CA GLY A 414 29.26 48.50 11.80
C GLY A 414 27.90 48.10 12.38
N TYR A 415 26.82 48.43 11.68
CA TYR A 415 25.45 48.06 12.03
C TYR A 415 25.25 46.54 12.03
N LEU A 416 25.63 45.85 10.95
CA LEU A 416 25.50 44.40 10.82
C LEU A 416 26.33 43.65 11.88
N ARG A 417 27.51 44.17 12.25
CA ARG A 417 28.33 43.61 13.33
C ARG A 417 27.65 43.75 14.69
N ARG A 418 27.13 44.93 15.03
CA ARG A 418 26.39 45.15 16.30
C ARG A 418 25.15 44.27 16.36
N MET A 419 24.42 44.17 15.25
CA MET A 419 23.26 43.30 15.14
C MET A 419 23.63 41.84 15.36
N SER A 420 24.69 41.36 14.72
CA SER A 420 25.16 39.97 14.86
C SER A 420 25.60 39.62 16.28
N GLN A 421 26.21 40.58 17.00
CA GLN A 421 26.58 40.44 18.42
C GLN A 421 25.37 40.40 19.34
N ARG A 422 24.31 41.17 19.01
CA ARG A 422 23.08 41.18 19.80
C ARG A 422 22.23 39.93 19.60
N LEU A 423 22.23 39.39 18.38
CA LEU A 423 21.49 38.19 18.03
C LEU A 423 22.16 36.95 18.64
N GLY A 424 21.41 36.17 19.41
CA GLY A 424 21.87 34.85 19.86
C GLY A 424 21.82 33.81 18.74
N ASN A 425 22.11 32.56 19.12
CA ASN A 425 21.99 31.38 18.26
C ASN A 425 20.57 30.77 18.25
N SER A 426 19.59 31.48 18.81
CA SER A 426 18.19 31.07 18.84
C SER A 426 17.58 31.02 17.44
N SER A 427 16.46 30.31 17.28
CA SER A 427 15.74 30.26 16.01
C SER A 427 15.32 31.66 15.53
N LYS A 428 14.85 32.52 16.45
CA LYS A 428 14.56 33.94 16.18
C LYS A 428 15.79 34.67 15.65
N GLY A 429 16.94 34.52 16.31
CA GLY A 429 18.18 35.18 15.88
C GLY A 429 18.64 34.75 14.48
N ARG A 430 18.52 33.46 14.17
CA ARG A 430 18.84 32.92 12.84
C ARG A 430 17.90 33.43 11.75
N ALA A 431 16.59 33.46 12.03
CA ALA A 431 15.61 34.00 11.11
C ALA A 431 15.86 35.50 10.81
N ILE A 432 16.26 36.28 11.82
CA ILE A 432 16.64 37.69 11.63
C ILE A 432 17.90 37.81 10.77
N ARG A 433 18.98 37.05 11.06
CA ARG A 433 20.19 37.07 10.20
C ARG A 433 19.87 36.71 8.75
N TYR A 434 18.99 35.74 8.55
CA TYR A 434 18.53 35.34 7.23
C TYR A 434 17.77 36.48 6.53
N LYS A 435 16.90 37.22 7.25
CA LYS A 435 16.24 38.42 6.72
C LYS A 435 17.23 39.52 6.32
N LEU A 436 18.25 39.77 7.14
CA LEU A 436 19.28 40.77 6.84
C LEU A 436 20.03 40.45 5.54
N CYS A 437 20.28 39.18 5.25
CA CYS A 437 20.91 38.76 3.97
C CYS A 437 20.01 38.97 2.74
N ARG A 438 18.71 39.21 2.96
CA ARG A 438 17.70 39.37 1.91
C ARG A 438 17.23 40.80 1.74
N ALA A 439 17.50 41.66 2.72
CA ALA A 439 17.08 43.04 2.70
C ALA A 439 17.91 43.84 1.69
N ASP A 440 17.29 44.87 1.12
CA ASP A 440 17.97 45.78 0.20
C ASP A 440 19.03 46.62 0.94
N ALA A 441 20.16 46.87 0.29
CA ALA A 441 21.26 47.63 0.90
C ALA A 441 20.84 49.03 1.34
N ARG A 442 19.91 49.68 0.63
CA ARG A 442 19.39 51.02 0.99
C ARG A 442 18.51 50.96 2.22
N GLU A 443 17.68 49.92 2.35
CA GLU A 443 16.86 49.69 3.55
C GLU A 443 17.76 49.47 4.77
N LEU A 444 18.74 48.57 4.65
CA LEU A 444 19.71 48.31 5.72
C LEU A 444 20.48 49.57 6.12
N LEU A 445 20.90 50.39 5.15
CA LEU A 445 21.60 51.64 5.42
C LEU A 445 20.70 52.69 6.08
N ALA A 446 19.44 52.80 5.65
CA ALA A 446 18.46 53.70 6.27
C ALA A 446 18.20 53.32 7.73
N ARG A 447 18.13 52.02 8.04
CA ARG A 447 18.08 51.52 9.42
C ARG A 447 19.36 51.84 10.17
N ALA A 448 20.52 51.56 9.57
CA ALA A 448 21.83 51.82 10.19
C ALA A 448 22.04 53.28 10.60
N ASN A 449 21.46 54.23 9.86
CA ASN A 449 21.55 55.67 10.17
C ASN A 449 20.76 56.07 11.42
N ASN A 450 19.72 55.31 11.79
CA ASN A 450 18.82 55.62 12.91
C ASN A 450 18.95 54.65 14.08
N ALA A 451 19.82 53.64 13.96
CA ALA A 451 19.94 52.57 14.93
C ALA A 451 20.53 53.06 16.26
N GLN A 452 19.81 52.78 17.35
CA GLN A 452 20.28 53.03 18.70
C GLN A 452 21.44 52.09 19.10
N PRO A 453 22.29 52.47 20.09
CA PRO A 453 23.42 51.65 20.51
C PRO A 453 23.06 50.26 21.05
N ASP A 454 21.90 50.10 21.69
CA ASP A 454 21.47 48.85 22.35
C ASP A 454 20.87 47.81 21.38
N MET A 455 20.54 48.24 20.15
CA MET A 455 19.95 47.47 19.06
C MET A 455 18.62 46.77 19.42
N ALA A 456 17.96 47.12 20.52
CA ALA A 456 16.75 46.42 20.98
C ALA A 456 15.58 46.64 20.00
N GLU A 457 15.32 47.90 19.65
CA GLU A 457 14.29 48.27 18.66
C GLU A 457 14.57 47.67 17.27
N GLU A 458 15.84 47.48 16.91
CA GLU A 458 16.23 46.84 15.65
C GLU A 458 15.89 45.34 15.65
N VAL A 459 16.11 44.63 16.76
CA VAL A 459 15.74 43.21 16.90
C VAL A 459 14.24 43.04 16.75
N ASP A 460 13.45 43.90 17.38
CA ASP A 460 11.99 43.80 17.33
C ASP A 460 11.44 44.20 15.95
N TYR A 461 12.00 45.25 15.34
CA TYR A 461 11.67 45.63 13.97
C TYR A 461 11.93 44.48 12.98
N TRP A 462 13.15 43.94 12.99
CA TRP A 462 13.49 42.86 12.08
C TRP A 462 12.72 41.60 12.39
N ASP A 463 12.40 41.28 13.64
CA ASP A 463 11.55 40.14 13.96
C ASP A 463 10.14 40.31 13.39
N ALA A 464 9.54 41.50 13.53
CA ALA A 464 8.16 41.80 13.12
C ALA A 464 7.95 41.84 11.60
N ILE A 465 8.95 42.24 10.82
CA ILE A 465 8.80 42.33 9.36
C ILE A 465 8.55 40.97 8.71
N GLU A 466 7.59 40.97 7.79
CA GLU A 466 7.32 39.88 6.85
C GLU A 466 8.08 40.11 5.53
N ALA A 467 9.14 39.33 5.32
CA ALA A 467 9.86 39.29 4.06
C ALA A 467 9.07 38.50 3.01
N GLN A 468 9.29 38.84 1.73
CA GLN A 468 8.73 38.08 0.62
C GLN A 468 9.12 36.60 0.68
N PRO A 469 8.30 35.67 0.19
CA PRO A 469 8.67 34.25 0.10
C PRO A 469 9.99 34.03 -0.65
N ILE A 470 10.79 33.05 -0.24
CA ILE A 470 12.06 32.71 -0.93
C ILE A 470 11.85 32.04 -2.30
N ALA A 471 10.64 31.55 -2.56
CA ALA A 471 10.24 30.98 -3.84
C ALA A 471 8.74 31.17 -4.05
N ALA A 472 8.32 31.27 -5.31
CA ALA A 472 6.90 31.29 -5.67
C ALA A 472 6.28 29.90 -5.40
N CYS A 473 5.32 29.82 -4.48
CA CYS A 473 4.63 28.58 -4.16
C CYS A 473 3.12 28.78 -4.33
N SER A 474 2.45 27.78 -4.89
CA SER A 474 0.98 27.79 -5.05
C SER A 474 0.42 26.39 -4.91
N GLY A 475 -0.85 26.31 -4.56
CA GLY A 475 -1.54 25.03 -4.46
C GLY A 475 -3.01 25.20 -4.14
N GLY A 476 -3.69 24.09 -3.90
CA GLY A 476 -5.09 24.11 -3.55
C GLY A 476 -5.59 22.74 -3.10
N ILE A 477 -6.53 22.76 -2.18
CA ILE A 477 -7.29 21.58 -1.76
C ILE A 477 -8.66 21.66 -2.42
N ARG A 478 -9.07 20.59 -3.09
CA ARG A 478 -10.37 20.50 -3.77
C ARG A 478 -11.08 19.22 -3.37
N LYS A 479 -12.38 19.32 -3.07
CA LYS A 479 -13.25 18.16 -2.92
C LYS A 479 -13.48 17.56 -4.31
N THR A 480 -13.04 16.33 -4.53
CA THR A 480 -13.14 15.65 -5.83
C THR A 480 -14.28 14.65 -5.88
N ALA A 481 -14.73 14.14 -4.74
CA ALA A 481 -15.90 13.27 -4.65
C ALA A 481 -16.65 13.45 -3.33
N GLU A 482 -17.96 13.24 -3.37
CA GLU A 482 -18.82 13.10 -2.20
C GLU A 482 -19.89 12.04 -2.50
N GLY A 483 -20.18 11.18 -1.52
CA GLY A 483 -21.20 10.15 -1.66
C GLY A 483 -21.80 9.74 -0.32
N ILE A 484 -22.94 9.05 -0.37
CA ILE A 484 -23.66 8.58 0.82
C ILE A 484 -22.95 7.36 1.42
N VAL A 485 -22.81 7.33 2.74
CA VAL A 485 -22.31 6.18 3.50
C VAL A 485 -23.42 5.77 4.46
N TRP A 486 -24.04 4.63 4.18
CA TRP A 486 -25.17 4.14 4.98
C TRP A 486 -25.36 2.63 4.85
N ALA A 487 -25.71 1.98 5.96
CA ALA A 487 -26.21 0.62 5.99
C ALA A 487 -27.36 0.50 7.03
N PRO A 488 -28.35 -0.37 6.81
CA PRO A 488 -29.39 -0.67 7.79
C PRO A 488 -28.88 -1.66 8.84
N GLY A 489 -29.62 -1.72 9.94
CA GLY A 489 -29.34 -2.65 11.02
C GLY A 489 -28.43 -2.06 12.08
N LYS A 490 -27.75 -2.95 12.82
CA LYS A 490 -26.80 -2.59 13.86
C LYS A 490 -25.38 -2.66 13.29
N PRO A 491 -24.39 -1.95 13.88
CA PRO A 491 -23.00 -1.96 13.39
C PRO A 491 -22.42 -3.34 13.09
N LYS A 492 -22.79 -4.36 13.89
CA LYS A 492 -22.37 -5.75 13.69
C LYS A 492 -22.81 -6.42 12.39
N SER A 493 -23.87 -5.92 11.75
CA SER A 493 -24.36 -6.41 10.46
C SER A 493 -23.99 -5.49 9.30
N HIS A 494 -23.23 -4.42 9.55
CA HIS A 494 -22.81 -3.51 8.49
C HIS A 494 -21.71 -4.17 7.63
N PRO A 495 -21.55 -3.74 6.36
CA PRO A 495 -20.39 -4.09 5.55
C PRO A 495 -19.08 -3.73 6.25
N GLN A 496 -18.05 -4.55 6.09
CA GLN A 496 -16.83 -4.44 6.88
C GLN A 496 -15.69 -3.76 6.11
N ILE A 497 -15.41 -2.50 6.45
CA ILE A 497 -14.15 -1.82 6.14
C ILE A 497 -13.47 -1.41 7.45
N LYS A 498 -12.17 -1.72 7.58
CA LYS A 498 -11.39 -1.49 8.81
C LYS A 498 -10.23 -0.54 8.59
N PHE A 499 -10.08 0.44 9.49
CA PHE A 499 -9.01 1.44 9.46
C PHE A 499 -8.08 1.30 10.67
N PRO A 500 -6.76 1.54 10.52
CA PRO A 500 -5.81 1.41 11.62
C PRO A 500 -6.03 2.54 12.63
N GLU A 501 -6.19 2.22 13.90
CA GLU A 501 -6.40 3.19 14.98
C GLU A 501 -5.35 3.00 16.08
N PRO A 502 -4.28 3.81 16.09
CA PRO A 502 -3.22 3.71 17.09
C PRO A 502 -3.60 4.32 18.44
N MET A 503 -4.66 5.15 18.50
CA MET A 503 -5.13 5.76 19.75
C MET A 503 -6.12 4.86 20.52
N SER A 504 -6.63 3.79 19.90
CA SER A 504 -7.53 2.86 20.58
C SER A 504 -6.77 1.96 21.56
N LYS A 505 -7.49 1.47 22.58
CA LYS A 505 -6.98 0.49 23.54
C LYS A 505 -7.97 -0.68 23.61
N PRO A 506 -7.65 -1.88 23.09
CA PRO A 506 -6.39 -2.24 22.40
C PRO A 506 -6.23 -1.59 21.01
N LYS A 507 -4.99 -1.55 20.51
CA LYS A 507 -4.63 -0.98 19.20
C LYS A 507 -4.89 -2.00 18.09
N GLY A 508 -5.35 -1.53 16.94
CA GLY A 508 -5.47 -2.37 15.73
C GLY A 508 -6.33 -1.71 14.67
N CYS A 509 -7.08 -2.51 13.91
CA CYS A 509 -7.90 -2.06 12.80
C CYS A 509 -9.38 -2.08 13.21
N LEU A 510 -10.03 -0.91 13.24
CA LEU A 510 -11.41 -0.73 13.67
C LEU A 510 -12.36 -0.63 12.48
N SER A 511 -13.50 -1.30 12.57
CA SER A 511 -14.58 -1.24 11.60
C SER A 511 -15.26 0.13 11.61
N HIS A 512 -15.57 0.65 10.44
CA HIS A 512 -16.37 1.85 10.31
C HIS A 512 -17.86 1.56 10.60
N ASP A 513 -18.51 2.43 11.39
CA ASP A 513 -19.94 2.36 11.62
C ASP A 513 -20.70 3.16 10.55
N PHE A 514 -21.47 2.48 9.71
CA PHE A 514 -22.34 3.03 8.67
C PHE A 514 -23.71 3.53 9.19
N GLY A 515 -23.89 3.57 10.51
CA GLY A 515 -25.11 4.00 11.15
C GLY A 515 -25.47 5.47 10.89
N ARG A 516 -26.71 5.81 11.22
CA ARG A 516 -27.23 7.19 11.16
C ARG A 516 -26.97 7.94 12.46
N LEU A 517 -27.05 9.26 12.40
CA LEU A 517 -26.97 10.11 13.58
C LEU A 517 -28.14 9.81 14.53
N LYS A 518 -27.83 9.63 15.82
CA LYS A 518 -28.83 9.32 16.85
C LYS A 518 -29.90 10.43 16.86
N GLY A 519 -31.18 10.03 16.87
CA GLY A 519 -32.33 10.94 16.86
C GLY A 519 -32.92 11.23 15.47
N TYR A 520 -32.24 10.85 14.39
CA TYR A 520 -32.81 10.96 13.04
C TYR A 520 -33.63 9.71 12.67
N PRO A 521 -34.73 9.85 11.92
CA PRO A 521 -35.50 8.71 11.42
C PRO A 521 -34.69 7.90 10.40
N PRO A 522 -34.95 6.58 10.24
CA PRO A 522 -34.37 5.83 9.14
C PRO A 522 -34.84 6.41 7.80
N PRO A 523 -34.02 6.35 6.73
CA PRO A 523 -34.44 6.81 5.42
C PRO A 523 -35.65 5.99 4.93
N ARG A 524 -36.64 6.66 4.33
CA ARG A 524 -37.84 6.00 3.78
C ARG A 524 -37.51 4.96 2.70
N LYS A 525 -36.45 5.21 1.94
CA LYS A 525 -35.89 4.31 0.93
C LYS A 525 -34.39 4.24 1.13
N ALA A 526 -33.83 3.03 1.06
CA ALA A 526 -32.39 2.84 1.13
C ALA A 526 -31.68 3.70 0.07
N PRO A 527 -30.77 4.61 0.47
CA PRO A 527 -30.02 5.41 -0.47
C PRO A 527 -29.05 4.54 -1.28
N ARG A 528 -28.86 4.90 -2.55
CA ARG A 528 -27.77 4.33 -3.34
C ARG A 528 -26.44 4.88 -2.85
N CYS A 529 -25.47 4.00 -2.69
CA CYS A 529 -24.13 4.36 -2.26
C CYS A 529 -23.15 3.96 -3.37
N ASP A 530 -22.28 4.90 -3.76
CA ASP A 530 -21.07 4.64 -4.54
C ASP A 530 -20.02 5.66 -4.09
N THR A 531 -19.39 5.35 -2.96
CA THR A 531 -18.66 6.35 -2.16
C THR A 531 -17.25 5.89 -1.90
N ILE A 532 -16.27 6.72 -2.26
CA ILE A 532 -14.87 6.49 -1.92
C ILE A 532 -14.70 6.67 -0.40
N MET A 533 -14.26 5.62 0.27
CA MET A 533 -14.01 5.62 1.73
C MET A 533 -12.52 5.67 2.06
N HIS A 534 -11.67 5.17 1.17
CA HIS A 534 -10.22 5.23 1.32
C HIS A 534 -9.58 5.52 -0.03
N ALA A 535 -8.60 6.41 -0.04
CA ALA A 535 -7.80 6.72 -1.21
C ALA A 535 -6.34 6.91 -0.79
N TYR A 536 -5.43 6.44 -1.61
CA TYR A 536 -3.99 6.48 -1.34
C TYR A 536 -3.19 6.38 -2.64
N PHE A 537 -1.92 6.77 -2.59
CA PHE A 537 -0.98 6.58 -3.68
C PHE A 537 -0.08 5.37 -3.45
N ILE A 538 0.20 4.64 -4.53
CA ILE A 538 1.35 3.73 -4.64
C ILE A 538 2.24 4.30 -5.74
N GLY A 539 3.41 4.84 -5.37
CA GLY A 539 4.19 5.63 -6.31
C GLY A 539 3.43 6.90 -6.68
N ASP A 540 3.19 7.11 -7.99
CA ASP A 540 2.33 8.19 -8.49
C ASP A 540 0.91 7.70 -8.88
N ASP A 541 0.60 6.41 -8.71
CA ASP A 541 -0.71 5.84 -9.05
C ASP A 541 -1.73 6.02 -7.91
N LEU A 542 -2.84 6.69 -8.20
CA LEU A 542 -3.96 6.86 -7.27
C LEU A 542 -4.82 5.58 -7.20
N LYS A 543 -4.95 5.02 -6.00
CA LYS A 543 -5.81 3.87 -5.69
C LYS A 543 -6.99 4.33 -4.83
N VAL A 544 -8.17 3.77 -5.08
CA VAL A 544 -9.39 4.06 -4.30
C VAL A 544 -10.09 2.78 -3.86
N CYS A 545 -10.73 2.85 -2.71
CA CYS A 545 -11.63 1.83 -2.17
C CYS A 545 -13.02 2.44 -2.02
N LYS A 546 -14.02 1.81 -2.63
CA LYS A 546 -15.37 2.32 -2.71
C LYS A 546 -16.36 1.40 -2.03
N TYR A 547 -17.24 2.01 -1.24
CA TYR A 547 -18.45 1.39 -0.74
C TYR A 547 -19.58 1.54 -1.75
N PHE A 548 -20.18 0.43 -2.10
CA PHE A 548 -21.25 0.32 -3.08
C PHE A 548 -22.50 -0.31 -2.46
N ARG A 549 -23.67 0.26 -2.70
CA ARG A 549 -24.95 -0.33 -2.29
C ARG A 549 -26.06 0.10 -3.25
N ASP A 550 -26.76 -0.89 -3.78
CA ASP A 550 -28.00 -0.70 -4.53
C ASP A 550 -28.98 -1.81 -4.13
N ASP A 551 -29.99 -1.46 -3.34
CA ASP A 551 -30.98 -2.41 -2.80
C ASP A 551 -32.09 -2.73 -3.82
N ARG A 552 -31.94 -2.31 -5.08
CA ARG A 552 -32.87 -2.71 -6.14
C ARG A 552 -32.69 -4.18 -6.47
N THR A 553 -33.83 -4.85 -6.60
CA THR A 553 -33.89 -6.23 -7.06
C THR A 553 -34.64 -6.33 -8.38
N TRP A 554 -34.24 -7.25 -9.24
CA TRP A 554 -34.93 -7.55 -10.49
C TRP A 554 -35.03 -9.06 -10.70
N LYS A 555 -35.84 -9.51 -11.65
CA LYS A 555 -35.81 -10.89 -12.12
C LYS A 555 -34.86 -10.96 -13.30
N GLN A 556 -33.83 -11.79 -13.20
CA GLN A 556 -32.96 -12.05 -14.34
C GLN A 556 -33.76 -12.78 -15.42
N GLU A 557 -33.55 -12.42 -16.69
CA GLU A 557 -34.17 -13.10 -17.82
C GLU A 557 -33.76 -14.57 -17.83
N GLU A 558 -34.72 -15.44 -18.12
CA GLU A 558 -34.50 -16.88 -18.17
C GLU A 558 -33.65 -17.20 -19.41
N GLU A 559 -32.49 -17.84 -19.23
CA GLU A 559 -31.80 -18.48 -20.34
C GLU A 559 -32.56 -19.76 -20.63
N ASN A 560 -33.36 -19.76 -21.69
CA ASN A 560 -34.21 -20.89 -22.02
C ASN A 560 -34.16 -21.17 -23.51
N ASN A 561 -33.70 -22.36 -23.88
CA ASN A 561 -33.80 -22.86 -25.25
C ASN A 561 -34.80 -24.02 -25.37
N PHE A 562 -35.69 -24.22 -24.39
CA PHE A 562 -36.71 -25.26 -24.45
C PHE A 562 -37.67 -24.97 -25.60
N ASP A 563 -37.93 -25.99 -26.41
CA ASP A 563 -38.86 -25.95 -27.53
C ASP A 563 -40.23 -26.55 -27.13
N GLU A 564 -41.25 -26.30 -27.95
CA GLU A 564 -42.57 -26.94 -27.77
C GLU A 564 -42.47 -28.47 -27.86
N CYS A 565 -41.61 -28.95 -28.76
CA CYS A 565 -41.39 -30.36 -29.04
C CYS A 565 -39.94 -30.75 -28.75
N MET A 566 -39.70 -31.26 -27.53
CA MET A 566 -38.36 -31.65 -27.09
C MET A 566 -38.12 -33.16 -27.22
N GLN A 567 -38.28 -33.80 -28.38
CA GLN A 567 -38.13 -35.26 -28.49
C GLN A 567 -36.66 -35.71 -28.53
N VAL A 568 -35.88 -35.18 -29.48
CA VAL A 568 -34.46 -35.52 -29.68
C VAL A 568 -33.63 -34.24 -29.82
N GLY A 569 -32.54 -34.13 -29.05
CA GLY A 569 -31.76 -32.90 -28.98
C GLY A 569 -31.18 -32.66 -27.59
N SER A 570 -30.71 -31.43 -27.35
CA SER A 570 -30.20 -30.99 -26.05
C SER A 570 -30.76 -29.63 -25.70
N TRP A 571 -31.42 -29.54 -24.55
CA TRP A 571 -32.03 -28.31 -24.06
C TRP A 571 -31.49 -27.98 -22.67
N ARG A 572 -31.35 -26.69 -22.39
CA ARG A 572 -30.86 -26.11 -21.16
C ARG A 572 -31.72 -24.91 -20.79
N GLN A 573 -32.23 -24.92 -19.56
CA GLN A 573 -32.97 -23.83 -18.97
C GLN A 573 -32.32 -23.40 -17.66
N VAL A 574 -32.07 -22.11 -17.49
CA VAL A 574 -31.62 -21.50 -16.24
C VAL A 574 -32.73 -20.57 -15.74
N ILE A 575 -33.38 -20.97 -14.64
CA ILE A 575 -34.42 -20.18 -14.00
C ILE A 575 -33.88 -19.59 -12.70
N THR A 576 -34.10 -18.29 -12.53
CA THR A 576 -33.85 -17.59 -11.28
C THR A 576 -35.13 -17.58 -10.44
N GLN A 577 -35.16 -18.29 -9.30
CA GLN A 577 -36.40 -18.47 -8.53
C GLN A 577 -36.66 -17.32 -7.54
N SER A 578 -35.60 -16.65 -7.07
CA SER A 578 -35.68 -15.48 -6.20
C SER A 578 -35.43 -14.19 -6.97
N SER A 579 -35.56 -13.04 -6.31
CA SER A 579 -35.11 -11.79 -6.90
C SER A 579 -33.57 -11.74 -6.92
N THR A 580 -33.01 -11.19 -8.00
CA THR A 580 -31.57 -10.95 -8.18
C THR A 580 -31.23 -9.60 -7.60
N SER A 581 -30.07 -9.50 -6.92
CA SER A 581 -29.51 -8.23 -6.44
C SER A 581 -28.00 -8.16 -6.71
N LEU A 582 -27.42 -6.97 -6.64
CA LEU A 582 -25.98 -6.78 -6.79
C LEU A 582 -25.29 -6.92 -5.42
N MET A 583 -24.51 -7.99 -5.24
CA MET A 583 -23.86 -8.33 -3.97
C MET A 583 -22.39 -7.85 -3.90
N GLY A 584 -21.79 -7.90 -2.70
CA GLY A 584 -20.37 -7.66 -2.45
C GLY A 584 -20.05 -6.38 -1.68
N HIS A 585 -20.80 -5.29 -1.91
CA HIS A 585 -20.71 -4.00 -1.21
C HIS A 585 -19.40 -3.20 -1.28
N PHE A 586 -18.25 -3.80 -1.62
CA PHE A 586 -16.99 -3.07 -1.82
C PHE A 586 -16.32 -3.45 -3.12
N TYR A 587 -15.62 -2.47 -3.69
CA TYR A 587 -14.70 -2.67 -4.79
C TYR A 587 -13.56 -1.65 -4.68
N THR A 588 -12.45 -1.92 -5.35
CA THR A 588 -11.25 -1.08 -5.33
C THR A 588 -10.77 -0.82 -6.76
N SER A 589 -9.79 0.06 -6.94
CA SER A 589 -9.12 0.23 -8.23
C SER A 589 -8.52 -1.06 -8.78
N ASP A 590 -8.16 -2.02 -7.92
CA ASP A 590 -7.43 -3.23 -8.30
C ASP A 590 -8.28 -4.50 -8.26
N PHE A 591 -9.42 -4.49 -7.56
CA PHE A 591 -10.26 -5.66 -7.30
C PHE A 591 -11.75 -5.31 -7.31
N ASP A 592 -12.56 -6.10 -8.03
CA ASP A 592 -14.03 -6.00 -8.03
C ASP A 592 -14.65 -7.40 -8.08
N GLU A 593 -15.25 -7.83 -6.98
CA GLU A 593 -15.95 -9.13 -6.88
C GLU A 593 -17.46 -8.98 -6.95
N ARG A 594 -17.97 -7.77 -7.19
CA ARG A 594 -19.42 -7.52 -7.22
C ARG A 594 -20.03 -8.30 -8.37
N LYS A 595 -21.18 -8.94 -8.11
CA LYS A 595 -21.94 -9.64 -9.12
C LYS A 595 -23.43 -9.62 -8.83
N ALA A 596 -24.19 -9.65 -9.91
CA ALA A 596 -25.62 -9.92 -9.86
C ALA A 596 -25.82 -11.39 -9.51
N ALA A 597 -26.45 -11.65 -8.39
CA ALA A 597 -26.76 -13.01 -7.96
C ALA A 597 -28.12 -13.07 -7.29
N ALA A 598 -28.76 -14.23 -7.45
CA ALA A 598 -30.00 -14.58 -6.80
C ALA A 598 -29.72 -15.65 -5.75
N GLU A 599 -30.56 -15.69 -4.72
CA GLU A 599 -30.43 -16.66 -3.62
C GLU A 599 -30.64 -18.10 -4.09
N THR A 600 -31.58 -18.31 -5.02
CA THR A 600 -31.87 -19.63 -5.60
C THR A 600 -31.84 -19.61 -7.12
N THR A 601 -31.06 -20.52 -7.71
CA THR A 601 -30.97 -20.74 -9.17
C THR A 601 -31.22 -22.21 -9.48
N LYS A 602 -32.01 -22.48 -10.52
CA LYS A 602 -32.28 -23.83 -11.04
C LYS A 602 -31.77 -23.95 -12.47
N VAL A 603 -30.84 -24.85 -12.71
CA VAL A 603 -30.38 -25.26 -14.04
C VAL A 603 -31.02 -26.61 -14.37
N THR A 604 -31.69 -26.70 -15.51
CA THR A 604 -32.28 -27.95 -16.02
C THR A 604 -31.70 -28.24 -17.39
N GLU A 605 -31.03 -29.36 -17.55
CA GLU A 605 -30.49 -29.86 -18.80
C GLU A 605 -31.23 -31.15 -19.18
N ILE A 606 -31.74 -31.20 -20.41
CA ILE A 606 -32.47 -32.35 -20.95
C ILE A 606 -31.75 -32.80 -22.21
N VAL A 607 -31.39 -34.08 -22.28
CA VAL A 607 -30.87 -34.71 -23.49
C VAL A 607 -31.86 -35.76 -23.98
N GLY A 608 -32.46 -35.48 -25.13
CA GLY A 608 -33.39 -36.38 -25.81
C GLY A 608 -32.66 -37.32 -26.78
N LYS A 609 -32.97 -38.62 -26.71
CA LYS A 609 -32.41 -39.66 -27.58
C LYS A 609 -33.52 -40.47 -28.22
N ASP A 610 -33.49 -40.59 -29.55
CA ASP A 610 -34.40 -41.45 -30.31
C ASP A 610 -34.16 -42.93 -29.97
N LEU A 611 -35.24 -43.68 -29.84
CA LEU A 611 -35.23 -45.11 -29.57
C LEU A 611 -35.93 -45.92 -30.68
N GLY A 612 -36.46 -45.25 -31.70
CA GLY A 612 -37.14 -45.87 -32.83
C GLY A 612 -38.61 -46.17 -32.56
N TYR A 613 -39.24 -46.87 -33.49
CA TYR A 613 -40.66 -47.24 -33.41
C TYR A 613 -40.88 -48.50 -32.58
N ASP A 614 -42.16 -48.79 -32.29
CA ASP A 614 -42.59 -50.11 -31.83
C ASP A 614 -41.96 -51.24 -32.65
N SER A 615 -41.61 -52.36 -32.01
CA SER A 615 -41.14 -53.55 -32.73
C SER A 615 -42.19 -54.13 -33.69
N VAL A 616 -43.48 -53.93 -33.38
CA VAL A 616 -44.62 -54.22 -34.26
C VAL A 616 -45.71 -53.15 -34.05
N PRO A 617 -46.46 -52.72 -35.08
CA PRO A 617 -47.53 -51.73 -34.92
C PRO A 617 -48.58 -52.16 -33.89
N ASN A 618 -49.23 -51.19 -33.26
CA ASN A 618 -50.41 -51.42 -32.42
C ASN A 618 -51.65 -51.57 -33.29
N PHE A 619 -52.62 -52.35 -32.82
CA PHE A 619 -53.95 -52.43 -33.42
C PHE A 619 -55.05 -52.59 -32.37
N GLU A 620 -56.25 -52.11 -32.69
CA GLU A 620 -57.45 -52.28 -31.88
C GLU A 620 -58.71 -52.25 -32.77
N PHE A 621 -59.69 -53.10 -32.46
CA PHE A 621 -61.02 -53.04 -33.09
C PHE A 621 -61.84 -51.89 -32.48
N ASP A 622 -62.71 -51.26 -33.27
CA ASP A 622 -63.44 -50.06 -32.81
C ASP A 622 -64.38 -50.31 -31.62
N HIS A 623 -64.99 -51.49 -31.60
CA HIS A 623 -65.87 -51.98 -30.55
C HIS A 623 -65.96 -53.51 -30.67
N PRO A 624 -66.40 -54.22 -29.61
CA PRO A 624 -66.54 -55.68 -29.65
C PRO A 624 -67.32 -56.16 -30.87
N LEU A 625 -66.80 -57.19 -31.55
CA LEU A 625 -67.39 -57.85 -32.73
C LEU A 625 -67.38 -57.02 -34.03
N CYS A 626 -66.79 -55.82 -34.04
CA CYS A 626 -66.67 -54.98 -35.24
C CYS A 626 -65.78 -55.63 -36.31
N MET A 627 -66.13 -55.46 -37.58
CA MET A 627 -65.31 -55.88 -38.73
C MET A 627 -64.10 -54.96 -38.97
N TYR A 628 -64.09 -53.76 -38.37
CA TYR A 628 -63.07 -52.73 -38.58
C TYR A 628 -62.28 -52.41 -37.32
N GLY A 629 -61.03 -52.01 -37.54
CA GLY A 629 -60.18 -51.47 -36.50
C GLY A 629 -59.13 -50.52 -37.03
N THR A 630 -58.32 -49.99 -36.12
CA THR A 630 -57.27 -49.03 -36.40
C THR A 630 -55.91 -49.63 -36.09
N ILE A 631 -54.94 -49.36 -36.97
CA ILE A 631 -53.52 -49.65 -36.76
C ILE A 631 -52.76 -48.34 -36.66
N TRP A 632 -51.87 -48.26 -35.67
CA TRP A 632 -50.98 -47.13 -35.47
C TRP A 632 -49.64 -47.61 -34.92
N ARG A 633 -48.63 -46.75 -34.91
CA ARG A 633 -47.36 -47.02 -34.23
C ARG A 633 -46.92 -45.80 -33.46
N ASN A 634 -46.10 -46.02 -32.44
CA ASN A 634 -45.49 -44.98 -31.65
C ASN A 634 -43.98 -44.96 -31.94
N ARG A 635 -43.40 -43.77 -32.03
CA ARG A 635 -41.95 -43.56 -32.00
C ARG A 635 -41.54 -43.17 -30.60
N TYR A 636 -40.57 -43.87 -30.04
CA TYR A 636 -40.14 -43.74 -28.66
C TYR A 636 -38.87 -42.89 -28.57
N PHE A 637 -38.75 -42.16 -27.48
CA PHE A 637 -37.55 -41.44 -27.11
C PHE A 637 -37.37 -41.47 -25.60
N GLN A 638 -36.13 -41.28 -25.15
CA GLN A 638 -35.83 -41.10 -23.73
C GLN A 638 -35.26 -39.72 -23.47
N HIS A 639 -35.55 -39.20 -22.28
CA HIS A 639 -34.95 -37.99 -21.75
C HIS A 639 -34.03 -38.34 -20.60
N ASP A 640 -32.77 -37.98 -20.73
CA ASP A 640 -31.84 -37.85 -19.61
C ASP A 640 -31.93 -36.41 -19.10
N THR A 641 -32.55 -36.21 -17.94
CA THR A 641 -32.73 -34.89 -17.33
C THR A 641 -31.82 -34.73 -16.12
N HIS A 642 -30.93 -33.75 -16.17
CA HIS A 642 -30.10 -33.29 -15.07
C HIS A 642 -30.67 -31.97 -14.55
N THR A 643 -31.02 -31.91 -13.27
CA THR A 643 -31.50 -30.67 -12.64
C THR A 643 -30.62 -30.35 -11.45
N GLU A 644 -30.00 -29.18 -11.47
CA GLU A 644 -29.23 -28.63 -10.36
C GLU A 644 -29.97 -27.42 -9.77
N VAL A 645 -30.31 -27.49 -8.49
CA VAL A 645 -30.82 -26.35 -7.71
C VAL A 645 -29.75 -25.96 -6.71
N SER A 646 -29.35 -24.70 -6.74
CA SER A 646 -28.43 -24.10 -5.77
C SER A 646 -29.18 -23.10 -4.91
N ASP A 647 -29.05 -23.21 -3.59
CA ASP A 647 -29.79 -22.43 -2.60
C ASP A 647 -28.86 -21.61 -1.68
N GLY A 648 -29.42 -20.52 -1.16
CA GLY A 648 -28.79 -19.66 -0.15
C GLY A 648 -27.46 -19.05 -0.60
N TYR A 649 -27.38 -18.67 -1.88
CA TYR A 649 -26.20 -17.99 -2.41
C TYR A 649 -25.91 -16.69 -1.65
N GLY A 650 -24.66 -16.49 -1.24
CA GLY A 650 -24.21 -15.26 -0.60
C GLY A 650 -22.79 -14.85 -1.01
N LEU A 651 -22.50 -13.55 -0.91
CA LEU A 651 -21.20 -12.95 -1.17
C LEU A 651 -20.91 -11.86 -0.14
N ALA A 652 -19.75 -11.93 0.49
CA ALA A 652 -19.24 -10.89 1.37
C ALA A 652 -17.85 -10.44 0.91
N VAL A 653 -17.67 -9.13 0.75
CA VAL A 653 -16.36 -8.49 0.56
C VAL A 653 -16.07 -7.62 1.77
N ALA A 654 -14.86 -7.70 2.28
CA ALA A 654 -14.37 -6.89 3.38
C ALA A 654 -13.01 -6.27 3.03
N LEU A 655 -12.80 -5.06 3.50
CA LEU A 655 -11.56 -4.31 3.30
C LEU A 655 -10.87 -4.04 4.63
N CYS A 656 -9.54 -4.11 4.65
CA CYS A 656 -8.75 -3.71 5.81
C CYS A 656 -7.53 -2.91 5.37
N VAL A 657 -7.41 -1.68 5.84
CA VAL A 657 -6.16 -0.93 5.77
C VAL A 657 -5.27 -1.45 6.91
N PRO A 658 -4.17 -2.15 6.60
CA PRO A 658 -3.35 -2.81 7.62
C PRO A 658 -2.66 -1.78 8.52
N PHE A 659 -2.46 -2.18 9.78
CA PHE A 659 -1.67 -1.43 10.74
C PHE A 659 -0.25 -1.24 10.20
N LEU A 660 0.36 -0.07 10.44
CA LEU A 660 1.72 0.29 9.99
C LEU A 660 1.90 0.53 8.47
N ALA A 661 0.86 0.37 7.64
CA ALA A 661 0.95 0.61 6.19
C ALA A 661 -0.35 1.24 5.63
N ARG A 662 -0.48 2.57 5.78
CA ARG A 662 -1.69 3.31 5.37
C ARG A 662 -1.87 3.49 3.87
N HIS A 663 -0.85 3.17 3.09
CA HIS A 663 -0.84 3.23 1.63
C HIS A 663 -1.12 1.85 1.03
N SER A 664 -2.00 1.07 1.67
CA SER A 664 -2.31 -0.30 1.24
C SER A 664 -3.70 -0.73 1.68
N VAL A 665 -4.25 -1.74 1.01
CA VAL A 665 -5.52 -2.36 1.39
C VAL A 665 -5.45 -3.88 1.21
N LEU A 666 -5.95 -4.60 2.20
CA LEU A 666 -6.29 -6.02 2.12
C LEU A 666 -7.73 -6.16 1.65
N HIS A 667 -7.92 -6.98 0.64
CA HIS A 667 -9.21 -7.30 0.04
C HIS A 667 -9.53 -8.77 0.33
N ALA A 668 -10.46 -8.98 1.27
CA ALA A 668 -10.97 -10.29 1.64
C ALA A 668 -12.33 -10.50 0.97
N PHE A 669 -12.53 -11.63 0.29
CA PHE A 669 -13.87 -12.02 -0.17
C PHE A 669 -14.16 -13.46 0.19
N LYS A 670 -15.45 -13.75 0.38
CA LYS A 670 -15.98 -15.10 0.45
C LYS A 670 -17.35 -15.17 -0.19
N GLU A 671 -17.60 -16.29 -0.86
CA GLU A 671 -18.88 -16.65 -1.45
C GLU A 671 -19.29 -18.02 -0.93
N TRP A 672 -20.59 -18.23 -0.77
CA TRP A 672 -21.10 -19.49 -0.28
C TRP A 672 -22.46 -19.84 -0.88
N THR A 673 -22.80 -21.12 -0.85
CA THR A 673 -24.16 -21.65 -1.03
C THR A 673 -24.52 -22.47 0.21
N SER A 674 -25.75 -22.32 0.72
CA SER A 674 -26.20 -23.07 1.90
C SER A 674 -26.45 -24.56 1.60
N GLY A 675 -26.57 -24.91 0.32
CA GLY A 675 -26.72 -26.26 -0.16
C GLY A 675 -27.48 -26.27 -1.47
N GLY A 676 -28.19 -27.37 -1.72
CA GLY A 676 -29.02 -27.52 -2.89
C GLY A 676 -29.38 -28.96 -3.16
N ARG A 677 -29.84 -29.27 -4.36
CA ARG A 677 -30.11 -30.64 -4.78
C ARG A 677 -29.78 -30.85 -6.23
N ILE A 678 -29.26 -32.04 -6.52
CA ILE A 678 -29.05 -32.53 -7.87
C ILE A 678 -30.02 -33.68 -8.08
N THR A 679 -30.83 -33.58 -9.13
CA THR A 679 -31.75 -34.63 -9.55
C THR A 679 -31.35 -35.11 -10.93
N ASP A 680 -30.93 -36.37 -11.03
CA ASP A 680 -30.73 -37.06 -12.29
C ASP A 680 -31.93 -37.98 -12.54
N SER A 681 -32.60 -37.83 -13.68
CA SER A 681 -33.70 -38.71 -14.03
C SER A 681 -33.64 -39.15 -15.48
N ARG A 682 -34.10 -40.39 -15.70
CA ARG A 682 -34.34 -40.93 -17.03
C ARG A 682 -35.81 -41.25 -17.17
N ALA A 683 -36.47 -40.56 -18.09
CA ALA A 683 -37.87 -40.77 -18.43
C ALA A 683 -38.00 -41.34 -19.85
N PHE A 684 -39.08 -42.09 -20.07
CA PHE A 684 -39.39 -42.76 -21.32
C PHE A 684 -40.70 -42.22 -21.86
N TYR A 685 -40.68 -41.74 -23.11
CA TYR A 685 -41.78 -41.05 -23.75
C TYR A 685 -42.01 -41.60 -25.16
N TYR A 686 -43.16 -41.26 -25.74
CA TYR A 686 -43.50 -41.63 -27.10
C TYR A 686 -44.33 -40.55 -27.80
N THR A 687 -44.27 -40.55 -29.12
CA THR A 687 -45.16 -39.78 -30.00
C THR A 687 -45.83 -40.76 -30.94
N THR A 688 -47.16 -40.70 -31.03
CA THR A 688 -47.92 -41.50 -31.99
C THR A 688 -47.72 -40.95 -33.40
N ASP A 689 -47.43 -41.84 -34.34
CA ASP A 689 -47.27 -41.51 -35.76
C ASP A 689 -48.60 -40.94 -36.30
N PRO A 690 -48.60 -39.79 -36.99
CA PRO A 690 -49.83 -39.20 -37.51
C PRO A 690 -50.47 -40.02 -38.63
N ASN A 691 -49.70 -40.95 -39.21
CA ASN A 691 -50.14 -41.92 -40.21
C ASN A 691 -50.76 -43.13 -39.51
N THR A 692 -52.08 -43.22 -39.58
CA THR A 692 -52.88 -44.29 -38.99
C THR A 692 -53.66 -45.01 -40.08
N TYR A 693 -53.90 -46.30 -39.90
CA TYR A 693 -54.51 -47.14 -40.92
C TYR A 693 -55.76 -47.81 -40.42
N ARG A 694 -56.65 -48.12 -41.35
CA ARG A 694 -57.90 -48.83 -41.07
C ARG A 694 -57.84 -50.20 -41.69
N TYR A 695 -58.04 -51.21 -40.86
CA TYR A 695 -58.10 -52.59 -41.32
C TYR A 695 -59.52 -53.12 -41.24
N PHE A 696 -59.73 -54.19 -42.00
CA PHE A 696 -60.99 -54.87 -42.20
C PHE A 696 -60.74 -56.38 -42.22
N THR A 697 -61.56 -57.13 -41.48
CA THR A 697 -61.63 -58.59 -41.56
C THR A 697 -63.06 -59.06 -41.32
N TYR A 698 -63.32 -60.35 -41.54
CA TYR A 698 -64.62 -60.96 -41.29
C TYR A 698 -64.48 -62.33 -40.65
N ASP A 699 -65.14 -62.51 -39.52
CA ASP A 699 -65.32 -63.77 -38.81
C ASP A 699 -66.69 -63.82 -38.15
N PHE A 700 -67.41 -64.92 -38.33
CA PHE A 700 -68.80 -65.05 -37.91
C PHE A 700 -68.99 -65.01 -36.37
N ALA A 701 -67.93 -65.26 -35.60
CA ALA A 701 -67.97 -65.26 -34.14
C ALA A 701 -67.32 -63.99 -33.55
N PHE A 702 -66.25 -63.47 -34.17
CA PHE A 702 -65.41 -62.43 -33.57
C PHE A 702 -65.39 -61.09 -34.30
N ALA A 703 -65.78 -61.02 -35.57
CA ALA A 703 -65.73 -59.80 -36.38
C ALA A 703 -66.80 -59.84 -37.50
N TRP A 704 -68.07 -59.66 -37.13
CA TRP A 704 -69.22 -59.77 -38.06
C TRP A 704 -70.16 -58.56 -38.03
N VAL A 705 -70.00 -57.68 -37.04
CA VAL A 705 -70.77 -56.43 -36.94
C VAL A 705 -70.15 -55.43 -37.91
N GLY A 706 -70.94 -55.00 -38.89
CA GLY A 706 -70.52 -53.99 -39.86
C GLY A 706 -70.14 -52.66 -39.18
N GLY A 707 -69.40 -51.82 -39.89
CA GLY A 707 -68.98 -50.50 -39.43
C GLY A 707 -68.67 -49.58 -40.60
N ASP A 708 -68.43 -48.31 -40.31
CA ASP A 708 -67.96 -47.36 -41.33
C ASP A 708 -66.44 -47.46 -41.46
N GLY A 709 -65.99 -48.07 -42.56
CA GLY A 709 -64.59 -48.15 -42.93
C GLY A 709 -64.07 -46.96 -43.73
N ARG A 710 -64.94 -46.02 -44.14
CA ARG A 710 -64.65 -45.07 -45.23
C ARG A 710 -64.39 -43.63 -44.82
N GLY A 711 -64.98 -43.11 -43.73
CA GLY A 711 -64.65 -41.80 -43.15
C GLY A 711 -64.18 -40.67 -44.10
N ASN A 712 -63.23 -39.85 -43.64
CA ASN A 712 -62.47 -38.88 -44.47
C ASN A 712 -61.04 -39.39 -44.68
N MET A 713 -60.86 -40.50 -45.41
CA MET A 713 -59.58 -41.20 -45.54
C MET A 713 -59.37 -41.76 -46.95
N ALA A 714 -58.11 -41.94 -47.36
CA ALA A 714 -57.79 -42.61 -48.62
C ALA A 714 -58.12 -44.10 -48.50
N TYR A 715 -58.89 -44.66 -49.44
CA TYR A 715 -59.48 -45.99 -49.31
C TYR A 715 -59.24 -46.83 -50.57
N ALA A 716 -58.77 -48.07 -50.42
CA ALA A 716 -58.59 -49.00 -51.53
C ALA A 716 -59.93 -49.66 -51.91
N PRO A 717 -60.42 -49.52 -53.16
CA PRO A 717 -61.81 -49.84 -53.49
C PRO A 717 -62.12 -51.34 -53.61
N ASN A 718 -61.14 -52.25 -53.62
CA ASN A 718 -61.37 -53.70 -53.75
C ASN A 718 -60.31 -54.50 -52.97
N VAL A 719 -60.77 -55.40 -52.08
CA VAL A 719 -59.93 -56.41 -51.40
C VAL A 719 -60.21 -57.80 -51.97
N SER A 720 -59.16 -58.56 -52.29
CA SER A 720 -59.29 -59.93 -52.81
C SER A 720 -58.13 -60.80 -52.33
N PRO A 721 -58.40 -61.99 -51.74
CA PRO A 721 -59.71 -62.56 -51.45
C PRO A 721 -60.48 -61.80 -50.35
N PHE A 722 -61.81 -61.98 -50.31
CA PHE A 722 -62.62 -61.48 -49.21
C PHE A 722 -62.29 -62.25 -47.92
N PRO A 723 -62.09 -61.59 -46.77
CA PRO A 723 -61.78 -62.25 -45.50
C PRO A 723 -62.82 -63.30 -45.10
N LYS A 724 -62.37 -64.49 -44.70
CA LYS A 724 -63.24 -65.53 -44.14
C LYS A 724 -62.55 -66.15 -42.94
N ASN A 725 -63.27 -66.32 -41.84
CA ASN A 725 -62.74 -66.81 -40.57
C ASN A 725 -61.50 -66.02 -40.10
N GLY A 726 -61.51 -64.70 -40.33
CA GLY A 726 -60.43 -63.80 -39.90
C GLY A 726 -59.21 -63.67 -40.80
N ASN A 727 -59.17 -64.38 -41.92
CA ASN A 727 -58.01 -64.37 -42.82
C ASN A 727 -58.43 -64.08 -44.28
N PRO A 728 -57.80 -63.11 -44.96
CA PRO A 728 -56.78 -62.17 -44.46
C PRO A 728 -57.37 -60.97 -43.70
N VAL A 729 -56.54 -60.27 -42.93
CA VAL A 729 -56.86 -58.96 -42.33
C VAL A 729 -56.31 -57.88 -43.26
N TRP A 730 -57.18 -57.22 -44.00
CA TRP A 730 -56.80 -56.23 -44.99
C TRP A 730 -56.77 -54.84 -44.40
N VAL A 731 -55.65 -54.14 -44.55
CA VAL A 731 -55.59 -52.69 -44.39
C VAL A 731 -56.14 -52.06 -45.65
N VAL A 732 -57.18 -51.24 -45.50
CA VAL A 732 -57.97 -50.67 -46.61
C VAL A 732 -58.07 -49.16 -46.57
N GLY A 733 -57.77 -48.52 -45.43
CA GLY A 733 -57.85 -47.08 -45.28
C GLY A 733 -56.56 -46.47 -44.70
N TYR A 734 -56.23 -45.26 -45.14
CA TYR A 734 -55.12 -44.45 -44.65
C TYR A 734 -55.59 -43.07 -44.21
N ASN A 735 -55.21 -42.69 -43.00
CA ASN A 735 -55.60 -41.44 -42.37
C ASN A 735 -54.37 -40.71 -41.81
N TYR A 736 -54.22 -39.44 -42.19
CA TYR A 736 -53.14 -38.57 -41.75
C TYR A 736 -53.68 -37.47 -40.83
N LYS A 737 -53.30 -37.50 -39.55
CA LYS A 737 -53.73 -36.54 -38.53
C LYS A 737 -52.51 -35.95 -37.79
N PRO A 738 -51.81 -34.99 -38.39
CA PRO A 738 -50.64 -34.37 -37.77
C PRO A 738 -51.03 -33.56 -36.53
N SER A 739 -50.07 -33.44 -35.61
CA SER A 739 -50.12 -32.56 -34.44
C SER A 739 -48.83 -31.74 -34.39
N ALA A 740 -48.74 -30.73 -33.51
CA ALA A 740 -47.57 -29.84 -33.44
C ALA A 740 -46.23 -30.60 -33.29
N CYS A 741 -46.23 -31.78 -32.66
CA CYS A 741 -45.04 -32.58 -32.40
C CYS A 741 -44.98 -33.90 -33.21
N SER A 742 -45.86 -34.09 -34.19
CA SER A 742 -45.93 -35.37 -34.93
C SER A 742 -44.77 -35.58 -35.89
N ASP A 743 -44.07 -34.52 -36.32
CA ASP A 743 -42.95 -34.59 -37.28
C ASP A 743 -41.86 -35.57 -36.84
N PHE A 744 -41.64 -35.72 -35.53
CA PHE A 744 -40.70 -36.71 -34.99
C PHE A 744 -41.10 -38.14 -35.35
N ALA A 745 -42.39 -38.46 -35.28
CA ALA A 745 -42.92 -39.78 -35.58
C ALA A 745 -43.39 -39.94 -37.03
N ASP A 746 -43.39 -38.89 -37.84
CA ASP A 746 -43.87 -38.92 -39.22
C ASP A 746 -42.76 -39.37 -40.19
N GLN A 747 -42.97 -40.50 -40.87
CA GLN A 747 -42.13 -40.96 -41.98
C GLN A 747 -42.92 -41.05 -43.30
N GLY A 748 -44.09 -40.41 -43.35
CA GLY A 748 -45.08 -40.62 -44.40
C GLY A 748 -45.76 -41.98 -44.31
N ASP A 749 -46.36 -42.42 -45.41
CA ASP A 749 -47.01 -43.72 -45.52
C ASP A 749 -46.01 -44.87 -45.31
N TRP A 750 -45.99 -45.42 -44.10
CA TRP A 750 -45.05 -46.44 -43.65
C TRP A 750 -45.54 -47.87 -43.87
N MET A 751 -46.82 -48.03 -44.21
CA MET A 751 -47.42 -49.32 -44.53
C MET A 751 -47.32 -49.56 -46.04
N GLY A 752 -47.68 -48.55 -46.85
CA GLY A 752 -47.46 -48.51 -48.29
C GLY A 752 -48.34 -49.48 -49.09
N GLY A 753 -48.97 -48.99 -50.17
CA GLY A 753 -49.61 -49.87 -51.16
C GLY A 753 -50.88 -50.58 -50.68
N LEU A 754 -51.89 -49.81 -50.29
CA LEU A 754 -53.21 -50.35 -49.93
C LEU A 754 -53.90 -51.05 -51.13
N PRO A 755 -54.53 -52.23 -50.93
CA PRO A 755 -54.72 -52.92 -49.67
C PRO A 755 -53.53 -53.80 -49.27
N GLN A 756 -53.23 -53.89 -47.96
CA GLN A 756 -52.12 -54.70 -47.44
C GLN A 756 -52.59 -55.72 -46.41
N ASP A 757 -52.06 -56.95 -46.49
CA ASP A 757 -52.40 -58.03 -45.55
C ASP A 757 -51.55 -57.91 -44.27
N VAL A 758 -52.24 -57.75 -43.14
CA VAL A 758 -51.67 -57.68 -41.78
C VAL A 758 -52.22 -58.77 -40.87
N THR A 759 -52.66 -59.90 -41.44
CA THR A 759 -53.16 -61.06 -40.67
C THR A 759 -52.16 -61.49 -39.60
N TRP A 760 -50.87 -61.46 -39.94
CA TRP A 760 -49.77 -61.77 -39.01
C TRP A 760 -49.77 -60.92 -37.73
N LEU A 761 -50.36 -59.72 -37.76
CA LEU A 761 -50.40 -58.80 -36.61
C LEU A 761 -51.61 -59.05 -35.72
N VAL A 762 -52.79 -59.23 -36.33
CA VAL A 762 -54.07 -59.35 -35.61
C VAL A 762 -54.38 -60.80 -35.19
N HIS A 763 -53.88 -61.76 -35.96
CA HIS A 763 -54.10 -63.19 -35.79
C HIS A 763 -52.81 -63.98 -36.12
N PRO A 764 -51.74 -63.84 -35.31
CA PRO A 764 -50.44 -64.48 -35.54
C PRO A 764 -50.47 -66.01 -35.46
N ASP A 765 -51.35 -66.57 -34.61
CA ASP A 765 -51.53 -68.02 -34.41
C ASP A 765 -52.92 -68.46 -34.86
N ALA A 766 -53.02 -69.62 -35.49
CA ALA A 766 -54.30 -70.17 -35.95
C ALA A 766 -55.29 -70.37 -34.77
N ASN A 767 -56.44 -69.68 -34.83
CA ASN A 767 -57.52 -69.68 -33.82
C ASN A 767 -57.26 -68.86 -32.54
N VAL A 768 -56.24 -67.99 -32.50
CA VAL A 768 -56.01 -67.07 -31.38
C VAL A 768 -56.39 -65.65 -31.79
N TRP A 769 -57.58 -65.22 -31.35
CA TRP A 769 -58.13 -63.91 -31.65
C TRP A 769 -57.74 -62.87 -30.61
N MET A 770 -57.20 -61.75 -31.07
CA MET A 770 -56.88 -60.60 -30.22
C MET A 770 -57.79 -59.42 -30.59
N TYR A 771 -58.53 -58.91 -29.61
CA TYR A 771 -59.37 -57.71 -29.77
C TYR A 771 -58.54 -56.41 -29.89
N ARG A 772 -57.34 -56.43 -29.34
CA ARG A 772 -56.32 -55.40 -29.44
C ARG A 772 -54.97 -56.03 -29.15
N GLY A 773 -53.91 -55.49 -29.70
CA GLY A 773 -52.58 -56.07 -29.54
C GLY A 773 -51.52 -55.33 -30.33
N GLY A 774 -50.40 -56.03 -30.54
CA GLY A 774 -49.21 -55.43 -31.10
C GLY A 774 -48.51 -54.50 -30.10
N GLY A 775 -47.78 -53.54 -30.64
CA GLY A 775 -46.86 -52.71 -29.87
C GLY A 775 -45.61 -53.48 -29.44
N GLY A 776 -44.63 -52.74 -28.92
CA GLY A 776 -43.39 -53.32 -28.45
C GLY A 776 -42.38 -52.23 -28.13
N PRO A 777 -42.62 -51.48 -27.03
CA PRO A 777 -41.75 -50.37 -26.67
C PRO A 777 -40.31 -50.85 -26.42
N PRO A 778 -39.29 -50.09 -26.86
CA PRO A 778 -37.91 -50.35 -26.49
C PRO A 778 -37.73 -50.49 -24.98
N LYS A 779 -36.90 -51.44 -24.53
CA LYS A 779 -36.66 -51.68 -23.10
C LYS A 779 -35.73 -50.60 -22.52
N VAL A 780 -36.29 -49.63 -21.82
CA VAL A 780 -35.54 -48.57 -21.12
C VAL A 780 -35.68 -48.71 -19.61
N LYS A 781 -34.55 -48.66 -18.89
CA LYS A 781 -34.55 -48.56 -17.43
C LYS A 781 -34.70 -47.10 -17.02
N THR A 782 -35.89 -46.72 -16.56
CA THR A 782 -36.15 -45.38 -16.00
C THR A 782 -35.64 -45.30 -14.56
N PHE A 783 -35.25 -44.10 -14.15
CA PHE A 783 -34.86 -43.83 -12.77
C PHE A 783 -35.06 -42.35 -12.43
N SER A 784 -35.13 -42.05 -11.15
CA SER A 784 -34.95 -40.70 -10.62
C SER A 784 -34.12 -40.80 -9.36
N ARG A 785 -33.00 -40.08 -9.32
CA ARG A 785 -32.04 -40.08 -8.21
C ARG A 785 -31.81 -38.65 -7.80
N THR A 786 -32.16 -38.36 -6.55
CA THR A 786 -31.91 -37.06 -5.94
C THR A 786 -30.78 -37.18 -4.94
N LYS A 787 -29.79 -36.31 -5.04
CA LYS A 787 -28.71 -36.14 -4.06
C LYS A 787 -28.79 -34.73 -3.50
N GLN A 788 -28.60 -34.60 -2.19
CA GLN A 788 -28.41 -33.30 -1.57
C GLN A 788 -27.02 -32.79 -1.93
N ARG A 789 -26.94 -31.50 -2.26
CA ARG A 789 -25.67 -30.78 -2.43
C ARG A 789 -25.30 -30.18 -1.08
N GLU A 790 -24.09 -30.46 -0.63
CA GLU A 790 -23.56 -29.88 0.60
C GLU A 790 -23.29 -28.38 0.42
N SER A 791 -23.22 -27.65 1.55
CA SER A 791 -22.80 -26.26 1.55
C SER A 791 -21.38 -26.13 1.00
N GLU A 792 -21.16 -25.17 0.13
CA GLU A 792 -19.85 -24.89 -0.44
C GLU A 792 -19.46 -23.45 -0.09
N GLU A 793 -18.23 -23.24 0.35
CA GLU A 793 -17.69 -21.91 0.64
C GLU A 793 -16.33 -21.77 -0.06
N LYS A 794 -16.16 -20.65 -0.76
CA LYS A 794 -14.91 -20.26 -1.43
C LYS A 794 -14.54 -18.85 -1.03
N GLY A 795 -13.27 -18.50 -1.12
CA GLY A 795 -12.82 -17.15 -0.86
C GLY A 795 -11.42 -16.89 -1.33
N ALA A 796 -10.95 -15.67 -1.16
CA ALA A 796 -9.55 -15.35 -1.32
C ALA A 796 -9.18 -14.12 -0.51
N LEU A 797 -7.89 -14.02 -0.22
CA LEU A 797 -7.28 -12.83 0.36
C LEU A 797 -6.24 -12.26 -0.58
N ARG A 798 -6.36 -10.97 -0.88
CA ARG A 798 -5.45 -10.22 -1.75
C ARG A 798 -5.02 -8.93 -1.07
N ILE A 799 -3.93 -8.33 -1.55
CA ILE A 799 -3.42 -7.06 -1.04
C ILE A 799 -2.98 -6.15 -2.19
N SER A 800 -3.26 -4.86 -2.05
CA SER A 800 -2.65 -3.80 -2.85
C SER A 800 -1.71 -3.00 -1.95
N LEU A 801 -0.41 -3.04 -2.24
CA LEU A 801 0.69 -2.50 -1.42
C LEU A 801 1.89 -2.13 -2.30
N ASP A 802 2.09 -2.93 -3.36
CA ASP A 802 3.05 -2.70 -4.43
C ASP A 802 2.31 -2.29 -5.72
N PRO A 803 3.02 -1.75 -6.74
CA PRO A 803 2.38 -1.30 -7.98
C PRO A 803 1.49 -2.35 -8.64
N LEU A 804 1.85 -3.63 -8.49
CA LEU A 804 1.02 -4.76 -8.90
C LEU A 804 0.33 -5.38 -7.68
N PRO A 805 -1.00 -5.50 -7.68
CA PRO A 805 -1.73 -6.19 -6.62
C PRO A 805 -1.30 -7.65 -6.51
N GLN A 806 -1.31 -8.19 -5.29
CA GLN A 806 -0.82 -9.53 -4.97
C GLN A 806 -1.90 -10.41 -4.35
N ALA A 807 -1.87 -11.71 -4.67
CA ALA A 807 -2.65 -12.72 -3.95
C ALA A 807 -1.87 -13.21 -2.72
N ILE A 808 -2.59 -13.39 -1.60
CA ILE A 808 -2.04 -13.99 -0.37
C ILE A 808 -2.34 -15.49 -0.39
N HIS A 809 -3.62 -15.86 -0.51
CA HIS A 809 -4.11 -17.24 -0.66
C HIS A 809 -5.50 -17.28 -1.33
N LYS A 810 -5.92 -18.48 -1.77
CA LYS A 810 -7.24 -18.77 -2.38
C LYS A 810 -8.20 -19.50 -1.44
N GLU A 811 -7.89 -19.51 -0.14
CA GLU A 811 -8.76 -20.04 0.91
C GLU A 811 -9.67 -18.94 1.48
N VAL A 812 -10.72 -19.36 2.20
CA VAL A 812 -11.64 -18.47 2.91
C VAL A 812 -10.86 -17.66 3.97
N PRO A 813 -10.87 -16.32 3.90
CA PRO A 813 -10.16 -15.50 4.88
C PRO A 813 -10.71 -15.67 6.31
N ARG A 814 -9.85 -15.46 7.30
CA ARG A 814 -10.22 -15.51 8.72
C ARG A 814 -11.44 -14.62 9.04
N LYS A 815 -12.30 -15.11 9.94
CA LYS A 815 -13.59 -14.48 10.29
C LYS A 815 -13.49 -13.00 10.66
N GLY A 816 -12.42 -12.59 11.35
CA GLY A 816 -12.20 -11.21 11.76
C GLY A 816 -12.20 -10.17 10.63
N TYR A 817 -11.98 -10.56 9.36
CA TYR A 817 -12.19 -9.65 8.23
C TYR A 817 -13.67 -9.26 8.07
N PHE A 818 -14.58 -10.22 8.28
CA PHE A 818 -16.02 -10.11 8.03
C PHE A 818 -16.84 -9.79 9.30
N GLU A 819 -16.20 -9.78 10.47
CA GLU A 819 -16.83 -9.40 11.75
C GLU A 819 -16.48 -7.97 12.16
N MET A 820 -17.33 -7.35 12.99
CA MET A 820 -17.09 -6.01 13.53
C MET A 820 -15.84 -6.00 14.42
N SER A 821 -15.01 -4.97 14.28
CA SER A 821 -13.88 -4.69 15.16
C SER A 821 -14.08 -3.29 15.80
N PRO A 822 -14.13 -3.16 17.14
CA PRO A 822 -14.01 -4.23 18.12
C PRO A 822 -15.21 -5.19 18.13
N THR A 823 -14.99 -6.42 18.61
CA THR A 823 -16.07 -7.40 18.86
C THR A 823 -16.96 -6.95 20.03
N GLU A 824 -18.07 -7.66 20.28
CA GLU A 824 -18.93 -7.40 21.46
C GLU A 824 -18.18 -7.61 22.79
N HIS A 825 -17.06 -8.35 22.79
CA HIS A 825 -16.15 -8.55 23.93
C HIS A 825 -15.00 -7.53 24.00
N GLY A 826 -14.90 -6.63 23.03
CA GLY A 826 -13.84 -5.61 22.96
C GLY A 826 -12.55 -6.05 22.26
N ASP A 827 -12.52 -7.24 21.63
CA ASP A 827 -11.36 -7.70 20.87
C ASP A 827 -11.18 -6.87 19.60
N VAL A 828 -9.96 -6.41 19.35
CA VAL A 828 -9.63 -5.60 18.17
C VAL A 828 -8.91 -6.45 17.15
N PHE A 829 -9.42 -6.45 15.92
CA PHE A 829 -8.80 -7.11 14.78
C PHE A 829 -7.44 -6.48 14.44
N TYR A 830 -6.42 -7.29 14.22
CA TYR A 830 -5.07 -6.81 13.92
C TYR A 830 -4.48 -7.53 12.70
N VAL A 831 -4.18 -6.76 11.65
CA VAL A 831 -3.29 -7.15 10.54
C VAL A 831 -2.29 -6.02 10.38
N ASP A 832 -1.04 -6.34 10.14
CA ASP A 832 -0.02 -5.34 9.82
C ASP A 832 0.65 -5.62 8.47
N ALA A 833 1.31 -4.60 7.91
CA ALA A 833 2.15 -4.74 6.73
C ALA A 833 3.37 -3.82 6.79
N ALA A 834 4.41 -4.18 6.05
CA ALA A 834 5.64 -3.40 5.94
C ALA A 834 6.29 -3.58 4.57
N ARG A 835 7.01 -2.55 4.14
CA ARG A 835 7.73 -2.49 2.87
C ARG A 835 9.06 -1.75 3.04
N CYS A 836 10.04 -2.03 2.18
CA CYS A 836 11.25 -1.22 2.05
C CYS A 836 10.95 0.03 1.18
N HIS A 837 11.17 1.22 1.73
CA HIS A 837 10.81 2.49 1.08
C HIS A 837 12.02 3.27 0.53
N ALA A 838 13.22 3.01 1.04
CA ALA A 838 14.45 3.63 0.56
C ALA A 838 15.43 2.58 0.00
N GLY A 839 15.82 2.78 -1.27
CA GLY A 839 16.66 1.90 -2.06
C GLY A 839 15.91 1.16 -3.18
N ARG A 840 16.66 0.39 -3.97
CA ARG A 840 16.23 -0.48 -5.07
C ARG A 840 15.69 -1.83 -4.64
N THR A 841 15.94 -2.24 -3.40
CA THR A 841 15.43 -3.52 -2.88
C THR A 841 13.91 -3.52 -2.87
N ARG A 842 13.31 -4.49 -3.57
CA ARG A 842 11.88 -4.71 -3.52
C ARG A 842 11.60 -5.79 -2.47
N TYR A 843 11.08 -5.36 -1.33
CA TYR A 843 10.60 -6.25 -0.28
C TYR A 843 9.32 -5.68 0.33
N SER A 844 8.30 -6.51 0.45
CA SER A 844 7.07 -6.22 1.18
C SER A 844 6.58 -7.46 1.92
N SER A 845 5.81 -7.27 3.00
CA SER A 845 5.23 -8.38 3.78
C SER A 845 3.99 -7.95 4.55
N CYS A 846 3.11 -8.89 4.86
CA CYS A 846 1.97 -8.68 5.77
C CYS A 846 1.93 -9.77 6.85
N SER A 847 1.19 -9.54 7.94
CA SER A 847 1.10 -10.48 9.06
C SER A 847 0.30 -11.75 8.77
N GLU A 848 -0.34 -11.85 7.60
CA GLU A 848 -1.01 -13.06 7.17
C GLU A 848 0.00 -14.19 6.95
N GLN A 849 -0.42 -15.41 7.21
CA GLN A 849 0.46 -16.57 7.13
C GLN A 849 0.81 -16.90 5.68
N ASP A 850 2.07 -17.25 5.43
CA ASP A 850 2.48 -17.78 4.14
C ASP A 850 2.01 -19.23 3.99
N PRO A 851 1.17 -19.57 2.99
CA PRO A 851 0.72 -20.95 2.77
C PRO A 851 1.89 -21.92 2.54
N ASP A 852 2.96 -21.43 1.92
CA ASP A 852 4.14 -22.24 1.57
C ASP A 852 5.18 -22.32 2.71
N SER A 853 4.96 -21.60 3.82
CA SER A 853 5.89 -21.53 4.95
C SER A 853 5.15 -21.27 6.27
N PRO A 854 4.61 -22.32 6.92
CA PRO A 854 3.84 -22.16 8.15
C PRO A 854 4.60 -21.42 9.26
N GLY A 855 3.91 -20.47 9.91
CA GLY A 855 4.51 -19.59 10.92
C GLY A 855 5.39 -18.46 10.38
N ALA A 856 5.56 -18.36 9.06
CA ALA A 856 6.10 -17.17 8.40
C ALA A 856 4.98 -16.24 7.93
N ARG A 857 5.35 -14.97 7.81
CA ARG A 857 4.55 -13.89 7.23
C ARG A 857 4.58 -13.99 5.71
N LYS A 858 3.46 -13.73 5.04
CA LYS A 858 3.44 -13.62 3.58
C LYS A 858 4.33 -12.45 3.15
N ARG A 859 5.19 -12.70 2.16
CA ARG A 859 6.18 -11.74 1.67
C ARG A 859 6.28 -11.77 0.16
N TRP A 860 6.69 -10.65 -0.41
CA TRP A 860 7.01 -10.50 -1.82
C TRP A 860 8.37 -9.83 -1.99
N GLY A 861 9.10 -10.27 -3.00
CA GLY A 861 10.49 -9.88 -3.19
C GLY A 861 11.43 -10.52 -2.16
N PHE A 862 12.63 -9.97 -2.03
CA PHE A 862 13.69 -10.58 -1.25
C PHE A 862 14.50 -9.53 -0.49
N SER A 863 14.88 -9.87 0.74
CA SER A 863 15.90 -9.17 1.51
C SER A 863 16.62 -10.14 2.42
N ARG A 864 17.96 -10.17 2.38
CA ARG A 864 18.76 -11.05 3.25
C ARG A 864 18.69 -10.63 4.72
N HIS A 865 18.28 -9.38 4.97
CA HIS A 865 18.19 -8.81 6.30
C HIS A 865 16.78 -8.92 6.93
N ALA A 866 15.76 -9.25 6.15
CA ALA A 866 14.41 -9.46 6.67
C ALA A 866 14.26 -10.84 7.32
N ASN A 867 13.55 -10.92 8.46
CA ASN A 867 13.19 -12.19 9.09
C ASN A 867 11.72 -12.51 8.74
N PRO A 868 11.42 -13.65 8.10
CA PRO A 868 10.04 -13.99 7.72
C PRO A 868 9.08 -14.14 8.92
N LYS A 869 9.59 -14.35 10.14
CA LYS A 869 8.74 -14.49 11.35
C LYS A 869 8.41 -13.16 12.04
N GLN A 870 9.01 -12.06 11.61
CA GLN A 870 8.86 -10.75 12.26
C GLN A 870 8.65 -9.66 11.22
N ILE A 871 7.94 -8.60 11.61
CA ILE A 871 7.83 -7.44 10.74
C ILE A 871 9.22 -6.80 10.54
N PRO A 872 9.66 -6.55 9.29
CA PRO A 872 10.93 -5.91 9.03
C PRO A 872 10.90 -4.43 9.44
N ARG A 873 12.02 -3.96 9.97
CA ARG A 873 12.22 -2.60 10.47
C ARG A 873 13.42 -1.98 9.78
N PHE A 874 13.22 -1.64 8.51
CA PHE A 874 14.27 -1.08 7.68
C PHE A 874 14.66 0.32 8.17
N ILE A 875 15.96 0.60 8.15
CA ILE A 875 16.55 1.91 8.41
C ILE A 875 17.61 2.19 7.34
N GLY A 876 17.90 3.47 7.09
CA GLY A 876 18.81 3.88 6.02
C GLY A 876 18.29 3.47 4.64
N VAL A 877 19.19 3.04 3.76
CA VAL A 877 18.89 2.66 2.37
C VAL A 877 19.26 1.21 2.15
N ILE A 878 18.35 0.40 1.61
CA ILE A 878 18.62 -1.02 1.38
C ILE A 878 18.89 -1.24 -0.12
N HIS A 879 20.16 -1.43 -0.46
CA HIS A 879 20.63 -1.91 -1.77
C HIS A 879 21.35 -3.24 -1.56
N GLU A 880 20.74 -4.33 -2.03
CA GLU A 880 21.30 -5.68 -1.90
C GLU A 880 21.15 -6.50 -3.19
#